data_AF-A0AAF0MGR9-F1
#
_entry.id   AF-A0AAF0MGR9-F1
#
_cell.length_a   1.000
_cell.length_b   1.000
_cell.length_c   1.000
_cell.angle_alpha   90.00
_cell.angle_beta   90.00
_cell.angle_gamma   90.00
#
_symmetry.space_group_name_H-M   'P 1'
#
loop_
_entity.id
_entity.type
_entity.pdbx_description
1 polymer ?
#
loop_
_entity_poly.entity_id
_entity_poly.type
_entity_poly.pdbx_seq_one_letter_code
_entity_poly.pdbx_strand_id
1 'polypeptide(L)'
;MKSEHKAILASLLVVALCLSAVGGVTYSWFSDTETGEIKTSSAVIDIDGVYSDPLVTLTNSPATEYTSDVYGTAASFNDDELDITDLQANRTITSVYTITNKSTVNSLYRLYISVPDVSDSLLNTAIKFYVSGTINGHTLDGTTPIAFNNHLGYAFGDATSGILLPKNTSTGGFDQYALTIKVVTNEGLVQGVLPSEFTISMVSEAYQVDYQYTEPVFMSVGTNADTATVSGTNATTFSASTVPKAAGASSALSNLGAVSVTFPENAMRAIDASATGTVTLNVDVTDAVSTVSSATLELSLTDSQTGPITTFGGEKITVTVVVPYTGPLDITYNGTLDEQPEVLSIVDNGDGTSTVTFQTDHFSGFDLIELDKVQAKDLSTGQYQMSFLDALASDSTAGHTLKLINDFSVSAPILVPHTVTIEGDGKTITTSATRGVRVNGDNVDLTIKDFNLVCGSNTERALQIDNNRSNINIAVYNCDFGKVSYYSINICNGITDANIYIENSRFAGWGAVNIWSANNTFKAVGSTFIGLNDKGYNAEGWNNFGTVVLEADTTSQTAMAAHGNTVTFEDCEIVAKTIGQGNTQTCIIFNYCNLTVPVGAHENVVKLTDCVLDYNESEKTYEYIDNGSYNYLEINGEVKVDNTPLEVQEEPVEP
;
A
#
# COMPACT_ATOMS: atom_id res chain seq x y z
N MET A 1 9.64 24.40 50.67
CA MET A 1 8.34 25.08 50.90
C MET A 1 7.51 24.28 51.89
N LYS A 2 7.00 24.91 52.96
CA LYS A 2 6.09 24.28 53.94
C LYS A 2 4.80 23.83 53.23
N SER A 3 4.15 22.75 53.67
CA SER A 3 2.99 22.16 52.98
C SER A 3 1.85 23.16 52.72
N GLU A 4 1.68 24.14 53.62
CA GLU A 4 0.74 25.25 53.51
C GLU A 4 0.95 26.09 52.21
N HIS A 5 2.21 26.30 51.80
CA HIS A 5 2.51 27.06 50.58
C HIS A 5 2.16 26.29 49.31
N LYS A 6 2.29 24.96 49.33
CA LYS A 6 1.90 24.10 48.19
C LYS A 6 0.39 24.09 48.01
N ALA A 7 -0.37 24.06 49.12
CA ALA A 7 -1.83 24.11 49.09
C ALA A 7 -2.33 25.45 48.51
N ILE A 8 -1.75 26.57 48.94
CA ILE A 8 -2.12 27.90 48.42
C ILE A 8 -1.81 28.04 46.93
N LEU A 9 -0.65 27.54 46.48
CA LEU A 9 -0.28 27.54 45.06
C LEU A 9 -1.22 26.67 44.22
N ALA A 10 -1.57 25.48 44.71
CA ALA A 10 -2.53 24.61 44.02
C ALA A 10 -3.92 25.26 43.92
N SER A 11 -4.40 25.90 44.99
CA SER A 11 -5.68 26.63 44.96
C SER A 11 -5.67 27.82 44.01
N LEU A 12 -4.57 28.59 43.95
CA LEU A 12 -4.43 29.69 42.99
C LEU A 12 -4.42 29.20 41.54
N LEU A 13 -3.76 28.07 41.26
CA LEU A 13 -3.74 27.47 39.93
C LEU A 13 -5.13 27.01 39.49
N VAL A 14 -5.90 26.39 40.39
CA VAL A 14 -7.27 25.96 40.11
C VAL A 14 -8.17 27.17 39.84
N VAL A 15 -8.06 28.23 40.63
CA VAL A 15 -8.83 29.47 40.39
C VAL A 15 -8.47 30.10 39.04
N ALA A 16 -7.19 30.12 38.67
CA ALA A 16 -6.76 30.61 37.36
C ALA A 16 -7.30 29.76 36.20
N LEU A 17 -7.30 28.43 36.34
CA LEU A 17 -7.89 27.51 35.36
C LEU A 17 -9.41 27.72 35.22
N CYS A 18 -10.13 27.89 36.33
CA CYS A 18 -11.56 28.17 36.29
C CYS A 18 -11.88 29.53 35.63
N LEU A 19 -11.10 30.57 35.90
CA LEU A 19 -11.27 31.87 35.24
C LEU A 19 -10.94 31.82 33.74
N SER A 20 -9.96 31.00 33.35
CA SER A 20 -9.61 30.77 31.94
C SER A 20 -10.73 30.07 31.18
N ALA A 21 -11.37 29.07 31.82
CA ALA A 21 -12.53 28.39 31.26
C ALA A 21 -13.73 29.34 31.11
N VAL A 22 -14.02 30.18 32.11
CA VAL A 22 -15.09 31.18 32.01
C VAL A 22 -14.82 32.21 30.90
N GLY A 23 -13.56 32.63 30.73
CA GLY A 23 -13.13 33.51 29.63
C GLY A 23 -13.28 32.87 28.25
N GLY A 24 -12.93 31.59 28.10
CA GLY A 24 -13.11 30.85 26.85
C GLY A 24 -14.58 30.66 26.46
N VAL A 25 -15.44 30.38 27.45
CA VAL A 25 -16.89 30.21 27.22
C VAL A 25 -17.56 31.55 26.88
N THR A 26 -17.07 32.67 27.43
CA THR A 26 -17.58 34.01 27.04
C THR A 26 -17.12 34.41 25.64
N TYR A 27 -15.91 34.04 25.20
CA TYR A 27 -15.47 34.30 23.82
C TYR A 27 -16.31 33.52 22.79
N SER A 28 -16.70 32.28 23.12
CA SER A 28 -17.60 31.47 22.29
C SER A 28 -19.03 32.02 22.22
N TRP A 29 -19.48 32.78 23.22
CA TRP A 29 -20.82 33.36 23.24
C TRP A 29 -20.93 34.71 22.52
N PHE A 30 -19.81 35.41 22.36
CA PHE A 30 -19.78 36.67 21.58
C PHE A 30 -19.32 36.48 20.13
N SER A 31 -18.83 35.30 19.71
CA SER A 31 -18.57 35.02 18.29
C SER A 31 -19.82 34.65 17.48
N ASP A 32 -20.91 34.24 18.14
CA ASP A 32 -22.15 33.80 17.48
C ASP A 32 -23.13 34.94 17.15
N THR A 33 -22.74 36.21 17.34
CA THR A 33 -23.59 37.38 17.01
C THR A 33 -23.05 38.29 15.91
N GLU A 34 -21.96 37.95 15.24
CA GLU A 34 -21.69 38.52 13.92
C GLU A 34 -22.50 37.75 12.87
N THR A 35 -23.73 38.19 12.61
CA THR A 35 -24.37 37.92 11.32
C THR A 35 -23.60 38.67 10.24
N GLY A 36 -22.47 38.12 9.82
CA GLY A 36 -21.88 38.47 8.54
C GLY A 36 -22.85 38.02 7.47
N GLU A 37 -23.54 38.96 6.81
CA GLU A 37 -24.10 38.67 5.49
C GLU A 37 -22.92 38.29 4.59
N ILE A 38 -22.66 36.99 4.42
CA ILE A 38 -21.84 36.53 3.31
C ILE A 38 -22.65 36.80 2.05
N LYS A 39 -22.48 38.00 1.48
CA LYS A 39 -22.93 38.28 0.12
C LYS A 39 -22.03 37.48 -0.82
N THR A 40 -22.38 36.22 -1.05
CA THR A 40 -21.82 35.47 -2.17
C THR A 40 -22.38 36.09 -3.44
N SER A 41 -21.60 36.93 -4.12
CA SER A 41 -21.86 37.27 -5.51
C SER A 41 -21.32 36.12 -6.35
N SER A 42 -22.19 35.28 -6.92
CA SER A 42 -21.76 34.29 -7.90
C SER A 42 -21.31 35.00 -9.18
N ALA A 43 -20.08 34.72 -9.59
CA ALA A 43 -19.61 35.02 -10.94
C ALA A 43 -20.18 33.98 -11.89
N VAL A 44 -20.67 34.42 -13.04
CA VAL A 44 -21.16 33.56 -14.12
C VAL A 44 -20.28 33.83 -15.32
N ILE A 45 -19.68 32.77 -15.87
CA ILE A 45 -19.06 32.78 -17.19
C ILE A 45 -20.01 32.00 -18.08
N ASP A 46 -20.58 32.70 -19.06
CA ASP A 46 -21.62 32.16 -19.92
C ASP A 46 -21.50 32.85 -21.29
N ILE A 47 -21.19 32.06 -22.31
CA ILE A 47 -21.05 32.49 -23.69
C ILE A 47 -21.86 31.52 -24.55
N ASP A 48 -22.83 32.05 -25.28
CA ASP A 48 -23.59 31.28 -26.25
C ASP A 48 -23.15 31.65 -27.67
N GLY A 49 -23.13 30.66 -28.57
CA GLY A 49 -22.89 30.87 -29.98
C GLY A 49 -23.99 30.23 -30.81
N VAL A 50 -24.54 30.96 -31.79
CA VAL A 50 -25.65 30.48 -32.63
C VAL A 50 -25.39 30.86 -34.08
N TYR A 51 -25.59 29.91 -34.99
CA TYR A 51 -25.54 30.19 -36.41
C TYR A 51 -26.86 30.78 -36.94
N SER A 52 -26.75 31.56 -38.02
CA SER A 52 -27.88 32.04 -38.83
C SER A 52 -27.91 31.29 -40.16
N ASP A 53 -29.12 31.13 -40.74
CA ASP A 53 -29.40 30.47 -42.02
C ASP A 53 -28.27 30.62 -43.04
N PRO A 54 -27.68 29.52 -43.55
CA PRO A 54 -26.51 29.61 -44.40
C PRO A 54 -26.96 30.04 -45.81
N LEU A 55 -26.21 30.95 -46.41
CA LEU A 55 -26.40 31.35 -47.80
C LEU A 55 -25.33 30.68 -48.66
N VAL A 56 -25.76 29.77 -49.54
CA VAL A 56 -24.89 29.16 -50.55
C VAL A 56 -24.90 30.02 -51.80
N THR A 57 -23.73 30.53 -52.19
CA THR A 57 -23.53 31.35 -53.39
C THR A 57 -22.58 30.68 -54.36
N LEU A 58 -22.85 30.87 -55.65
CA LEU A 58 -22.07 30.31 -56.74
C LEU A 58 -21.10 31.38 -57.25
N THR A 59 -19.79 31.16 -57.07
CA THR A 59 -18.78 32.12 -57.52
C THR A 59 -18.40 31.80 -58.96
N ASN A 60 -19.23 32.19 -59.93
CA ASN A 60 -18.80 32.22 -61.33
C ASN A 60 -18.37 33.64 -61.68
N SER A 61 -17.13 33.80 -62.15
CA SER A 61 -16.75 35.04 -62.84
C SER A 61 -17.31 35.01 -64.29
N PRO A 62 -18.15 35.97 -64.74
CA PRO A 62 -18.65 37.14 -64.03
C PRO A 62 -20.14 37.05 -63.64
N ALA A 63 -20.39 37.18 -62.33
CA ALA A 63 -21.47 37.91 -61.68
C ALA A 63 -22.93 37.57 -62.05
N THR A 64 -23.46 36.50 -61.44
CA THR A 64 -24.87 36.45 -61.01
C THR A 64 -24.96 35.66 -59.71
N GLU A 65 -25.44 36.30 -58.65
CA GLU A 65 -25.86 35.61 -57.42
C GLU A 65 -27.10 34.77 -57.75
N TYR A 66 -27.01 33.46 -57.52
CA TYR A 66 -28.16 32.56 -57.54
C TYR A 66 -28.33 32.00 -56.13
N THR A 67 -29.53 32.12 -55.56
CA THR A 67 -29.96 31.36 -54.40
C THR A 67 -30.18 29.90 -54.83
N SER A 68 -29.49 28.98 -54.16
CA SER A 68 -29.32 27.58 -54.57
C SER A 68 -30.58 26.73 -54.37
N ASP A 69 -31.01 26.03 -55.44
CA ASP A 69 -31.75 24.76 -55.34
C ASP A 69 -31.42 23.77 -56.48
N VAL A 70 -30.48 24.09 -57.39
CA VAL A 70 -30.38 23.39 -58.69
C VAL A 70 -29.05 22.65 -58.92
N TYR A 71 -28.06 22.73 -58.02
CA TYR A 71 -26.69 22.24 -58.31
C TYR A 71 -26.00 21.40 -57.22
N GLY A 72 -26.77 20.72 -56.37
CA GLY A 72 -26.28 19.59 -55.55
C GLY A 72 -25.68 19.94 -54.18
N THR A 73 -24.86 20.99 -54.03
CA THR A 73 -24.34 21.39 -52.71
C THR A 73 -25.47 21.91 -51.82
N ALA A 74 -25.68 21.28 -50.67
CA ALA A 74 -26.59 21.76 -49.63
C ALA A 74 -25.80 22.05 -48.34
N ALA A 75 -26.25 23.08 -47.62
CA ALA A 75 -25.73 23.43 -46.30
C ALA A 75 -26.94 23.59 -45.36
N SER A 76 -26.91 22.90 -44.24
CA SER A 76 -28.00 22.88 -43.27
C SER A 76 -27.47 22.91 -41.84
N PHE A 77 -28.27 23.42 -40.91
CA PHE A 77 -27.96 23.33 -39.49
C PHE A 77 -28.56 22.08 -38.89
N ASN A 78 -27.74 21.40 -38.09
CA ASN A 78 -28.15 20.33 -37.20
C ASN A 78 -27.68 20.70 -35.80
N ASP A 79 -28.62 21.13 -34.96
CA ASP A 79 -28.35 21.73 -33.64
C ASP A 79 -27.35 22.90 -33.71
N ASP A 80 -26.11 22.70 -33.22
CA ASP A 80 -25.05 23.72 -33.15
C ASP A 80 -23.97 23.55 -34.23
N GLU A 81 -24.20 22.68 -35.22
CA GLU A 81 -23.25 22.34 -36.27
C GLU A 81 -23.76 22.68 -37.68
N LEU A 82 -22.85 23.06 -38.57
CA LEU A 82 -23.13 23.35 -39.97
C LEU A 82 -22.71 22.14 -40.82
N ASP A 83 -23.70 21.38 -41.29
CA ASP A 83 -23.50 20.24 -42.17
C ASP A 83 -23.44 20.70 -43.62
N ILE A 84 -22.40 20.25 -44.33
CA ILE A 84 -22.23 20.49 -45.77
C ILE A 84 -22.27 19.16 -46.50
N THR A 85 -23.19 19.06 -47.45
CA THR A 85 -23.33 17.89 -48.34
C THR A 85 -23.05 18.27 -49.78
N ASP A 86 -22.43 17.34 -50.51
CA ASP A 86 -22.12 17.43 -51.93
C ASP A 86 -21.39 18.72 -52.34
N LEU A 87 -20.37 19.11 -51.56
CA LEU A 87 -19.58 20.32 -51.81
C LEU A 87 -18.90 20.27 -53.18
N GLN A 88 -19.30 21.17 -54.08
CA GLN A 88 -18.72 21.28 -55.41
C GLN A 88 -17.59 22.32 -55.45
N ALA A 89 -16.75 22.25 -56.49
CA ALA A 89 -15.79 23.31 -56.80
C ALA A 89 -16.49 24.63 -57.12
N ASN A 90 -15.81 25.76 -56.87
CA ASN A 90 -16.31 27.12 -57.11
C ASN A 90 -17.61 27.43 -56.35
N ARG A 91 -17.66 27.02 -55.09
CA ARG A 91 -18.75 27.33 -54.17
C ARG A 91 -18.24 28.20 -53.04
N THR A 92 -19.07 29.16 -52.67
CA THR A 92 -18.90 29.98 -51.48
C THR A 92 -20.12 29.76 -50.59
N ILE A 93 -19.91 29.19 -49.41
CA ILE A 93 -20.94 29.08 -48.38
C ILE A 93 -20.67 30.19 -47.37
N THR A 94 -21.68 31.00 -47.08
CA THR A 94 -21.57 32.08 -46.10
C THR A 94 -22.61 31.87 -45.01
N SER A 95 -22.20 31.92 -43.74
CA SER A 95 -23.11 31.93 -42.60
C SER A 95 -22.67 33.00 -41.60
N VAL A 96 -23.63 33.47 -40.80
CA VAL A 96 -23.35 34.39 -39.70
C VAL A 96 -23.39 33.59 -38.40
N TYR A 97 -22.32 33.65 -37.62
CA TYR A 97 -22.24 33.10 -36.28
C TYR A 97 -22.31 34.24 -35.26
N THR A 98 -23.34 34.23 -34.42
CA THR A 98 -23.58 35.26 -33.41
C THR A 98 -23.15 34.74 -32.05
N ILE A 99 -22.21 35.44 -31.43
CA ILE A 99 -21.74 35.18 -30.07
C ILE A 99 -22.46 36.11 -29.11
N THR A 100 -23.05 35.56 -28.06
CA THR A 100 -23.74 36.31 -27.00
C THR A 100 -22.95 36.16 -25.70
N ASN A 101 -22.36 37.25 -25.21
CA ASN A 101 -21.66 37.27 -23.93
C ASN A 101 -22.62 37.59 -22.79
N LYS A 102 -22.85 36.57 -21.94
CA LYS A 102 -23.68 36.65 -20.74
C LYS A 102 -22.86 36.71 -19.45
N SER A 103 -21.53 36.74 -19.56
CA SER A 103 -20.62 36.67 -18.41
C SER A 103 -20.74 37.89 -17.50
N THR A 104 -20.79 37.67 -16.18
CA THR A 104 -20.84 38.73 -15.16
C THR A 104 -19.45 39.17 -14.68
N VAL A 105 -18.40 38.50 -15.16
CA VAL A 105 -16.98 38.79 -14.92
C VAL A 105 -16.22 38.91 -16.24
N ASN A 106 -15.02 39.51 -16.19
CA ASN A 106 -14.13 39.52 -17.34
C ASN A 106 -13.65 38.09 -17.60
N SER A 107 -13.62 37.72 -18.88
CA SER A 107 -13.27 36.37 -19.31
C SER A 107 -12.18 36.43 -20.38
N LEU A 108 -11.31 35.42 -20.41
CA LEU A 108 -10.45 35.15 -21.54
C LEU A 108 -11.23 34.30 -22.54
N TYR A 109 -11.41 34.77 -23.76
CA TYR A 109 -12.26 34.14 -24.79
C TYR A 109 -11.44 33.61 -25.96
N ARG A 110 -11.79 32.41 -26.44
CA ARG A 110 -11.25 31.79 -27.66
C ARG A 110 -12.37 31.34 -28.58
N LEU A 111 -12.11 31.41 -29.87
CA LEU A 111 -12.98 30.89 -30.90
C LEU A 111 -12.17 30.16 -31.95
N TYR A 112 -12.54 28.91 -32.22
CA TYR A 112 -11.94 28.12 -33.28
C TYR A 112 -12.98 27.29 -34.03
N ILE A 113 -12.61 26.91 -35.25
CA ILE A 113 -13.39 26.08 -36.16
C ILE A 113 -12.87 24.66 -36.08
N SER A 114 -13.76 23.68 -35.87
CA SER A 114 -13.45 22.25 -35.91
C SER A 114 -14.08 21.61 -37.15
N VAL A 115 -13.29 20.84 -37.91
CA VAL A 115 -13.75 20.12 -39.10
C VAL A 115 -13.16 18.69 -39.10
N PRO A 116 -13.68 17.78 -38.25
CA PRO A 116 -13.03 16.50 -37.97
C PRO A 116 -12.99 15.55 -39.18
N ASP A 117 -13.97 15.64 -40.07
CA ASP A 117 -14.14 14.69 -41.18
C ASP A 117 -13.27 15.03 -42.41
N VAL A 118 -12.47 16.09 -42.33
CA VAL A 118 -11.67 16.58 -43.45
C VAL A 118 -10.21 16.73 -43.06
N SER A 119 -9.30 16.13 -43.81
CA SER A 119 -7.86 16.26 -43.55
C SER A 119 -7.36 17.71 -43.62
N ASP A 120 -6.41 18.08 -42.76
CA ASP A 120 -5.76 19.40 -42.77
C ASP A 120 -5.16 19.78 -44.12
N SER A 121 -4.60 18.80 -44.85
CA SER A 121 -4.09 19.05 -46.19
C SER A 121 -5.18 19.61 -47.10
N LEU A 122 -6.41 19.09 -47.00
CA LEU A 122 -7.54 19.56 -47.81
C LEU A 122 -8.10 20.89 -47.29
N LEU A 123 -8.18 21.07 -45.98
CA LEU A 123 -8.60 22.32 -45.32
C LEU A 123 -7.63 23.49 -45.55
N ASN A 124 -6.36 23.22 -45.85
CA ASN A 124 -5.38 24.25 -46.13
C ASN A 124 -5.17 24.51 -47.63
N THR A 125 -5.52 23.54 -48.50
CA THR A 125 -5.24 23.63 -49.95
C THR A 125 -6.47 23.77 -50.83
N ALA A 126 -7.61 23.21 -50.46
CA ALA A 126 -8.77 23.03 -51.33
C ALA A 126 -10.05 23.70 -50.79
N ILE A 127 -10.27 23.62 -49.47
CA ILE A 127 -11.43 24.19 -48.78
C ILE A 127 -10.92 25.26 -47.83
N LYS A 128 -11.13 26.53 -48.11
CA LYS A 128 -10.61 27.65 -47.31
C LYS A 128 -11.69 28.29 -46.46
N PHE A 129 -11.39 28.52 -45.20
CA PHE A 129 -12.29 29.20 -44.26
C PHE A 129 -11.81 30.63 -44.05
N TYR A 130 -12.71 31.59 -44.15
CA TYR A 130 -12.46 32.98 -43.81
C TYR A 130 -13.46 33.39 -42.74
N VAL A 131 -12.97 34.07 -41.71
CA VAL A 131 -13.82 34.67 -40.68
C VAL A 131 -13.61 36.18 -40.72
N SER A 132 -14.71 36.93 -40.73
CA SER A 132 -14.68 38.38 -40.57
C SER A 132 -15.64 38.82 -39.48
N GLY A 133 -15.29 39.90 -38.80
CA GLY A 133 -16.08 40.44 -37.70
C GLY A 133 -15.20 41.12 -36.67
N THR A 134 -15.82 41.68 -35.64
CA THR A 134 -15.10 42.36 -34.56
C THR A 134 -15.64 41.92 -33.21
N ILE A 135 -14.73 41.45 -32.33
CA ILE A 135 -15.03 41.12 -30.94
C ILE A 135 -14.17 42.00 -30.04
N ASN A 136 -14.80 42.80 -29.19
CA ASN A 136 -14.11 43.67 -28.23
C ASN A 136 -12.90 44.45 -28.81
N GLY A 137 -13.04 45.01 -30.01
CA GLY A 137 -11.98 45.77 -30.69
C GLY A 137 -10.92 44.92 -31.41
N HIS A 138 -10.97 43.59 -31.32
CA HIS A 138 -10.19 42.68 -32.16
C HIS A 138 -10.97 42.40 -33.45
N THR A 139 -10.39 42.78 -34.59
CA THR A 139 -11.03 42.66 -35.91
C THR A 139 -10.37 41.59 -36.75
N LEU A 140 -11.17 40.70 -37.33
CA LEU A 140 -10.77 39.82 -38.43
C LEU A 140 -11.36 40.41 -39.73
N ASP A 141 -10.51 40.58 -40.75
CA ASP A 141 -10.90 41.24 -42.00
C ASP A 141 -11.50 40.28 -43.05
N GLY A 142 -11.46 38.97 -42.80
CA GLY A 142 -11.97 37.94 -43.72
C GLY A 142 -11.18 37.81 -45.02
N THR A 143 -9.98 38.37 -45.11
CA THR A 143 -9.15 38.33 -46.33
C THR A 143 -8.11 37.20 -46.29
N THR A 144 -7.70 36.80 -45.09
CA THR A 144 -6.73 35.72 -44.89
C THR A 144 -7.47 34.45 -44.48
N PRO A 145 -7.23 33.31 -45.15
CA PRO A 145 -7.84 32.05 -44.74
C PRO A 145 -7.27 31.58 -43.40
N ILE A 146 -8.11 31.01 -42.56
CA ILE A 146 -7.70 30.36 -41.32
C ILE A 146 -6.91 29.09 -41.67
N ALA A 147 -5.72 28.96 -41.08
CA ALA A 147 -4.91 27.76 -41.20
C ALA A 147 -5.42 26.69 -40.23
N PHE A 148 -5.54 25.46 -40.72
CA PHE A 148 -5.94 24.31 -39.92
C PHE A 148 -4.72 23.48 -39.52
N ASN A 149 -4.69 23.09 -38.25
CA ASN A 149 -3.76 22.12 -37.72
C ASN A 149 -4.54 21.21 -36.77
N ASN A 150 -4.43 19.90 -36.95
CA ASN A 150 -5.18 18.88 -36.23
C ASN A 150 -6.70 19.09 -36.31
N HIS A 151 -7.21 19.41 -37.50
CA HIS A 151 -8.63 19.69 -37.76
C HIS A 151 -9.19 20.95 -37.06
N LEU A 152 -8.32 21.77 -36.45
CA LEU A 152 -8.69 23.00 -35.75
C LEU A 152 -8.10 24.24 -36.42
N GLY A 153 -8.93 25.27 -36.59
CA GLY A 153 -8.53 26.58 -37.11
C GLY A 153 -8.95 27.71 -36.18
N TYR A 154 -8.00 28.39 -35.55
CA TYR A 154 -8.29 29.45 -34.59
C TYR A 154 -8.66 30.77 -35.29
N ALA A 155 -9.83 31.31 -34.96
CA ALA A 155 -10.30 32.62 -35.43
C ALA A 155 -9.90 33.72 -34.43
N PHE A 156 -10.09 33.50 -33.13
CA PHE A 156 -9.65 34.42 -32.07
C PHE A 156 -8.89 33.65 -30.99
N GLY A 157 -7.72 34.17 -30.62
CA GLY A 157 -6.77 33.48 -29.73
C GLY A 157 -5.94 32.42 -30.46
N ASP A 158 -5.29 31.56 -29.70
CA ASP A 158 -4.56 30.38 -30.16
C ASP A 158 -4.68 29.25 -29.11
N ALA A 159 -3.94 28.16 -29.29
CA ALA A 159 -3.94 27.01 -28.37
C ALA A 159 -3.56 27.37 -26.92
N THR A 160 -2.83 28.48 -26.73
CA THR A 160 -2.26 28.93 -25.45
C THR A 160 -2.73 30.32 -25.00
N SER A 161 -3.41 31.07 -25.86
CA SER A 161 -3.82 32.45 -25.59
C SER A 161 -5.25 32.73 -26.04
N GLY A 162 -5.91 33.71 -25.42
CA GLY A 162 -7.22 34.17 -25.82
C GLY A 162 -7.28 35.69 -25.86
N ILE A 163 -8.40 36.23 -26.31
CA ILE A 163 -8.66 37.67 -26.25
C ILE A 163 -9.45 38.01 -24.98
N LEU A 164 -9.23 39.19 -24.42
CA LEU A 164 -10.01 39.64 -23.28
C LEU A 164 -11.43 39.95 -23.76
N LEU A 165 -12.42 39.33 -23.13
CA LEU A 165 -13.83 39.63 -23.29
C LEU A 165 -14.34 40.25 -21.98
N PRO A 166 -14.69 41.55 -21.95
CA PRO A 166 -15.10 42.23 -20.73
C PRO A 166 -16.41 41.62 -20.21
N LYS A 167 -16.64 41.75 -18.90
CA LYS A 167 -17.96 41.43 -18.34
C LYS A 167 -19.05 42.17 -19.09
N ASN A 168 -20.19 41.52 -19.28
CA ASN A 168 -21.35 42.17 -19.87
C ASN A 168 -21.75 43.38 -19.00
N THR A 169 -21.78 44.57 -19.60
CA THR A 169 -22.18 45.82 -18.91
C THR A 169 -23.56 46.31 -19.33
N SER A 170 -24.19 45.65 -20.30
CA SER A 170 -25.48 46.08 -20.84
C SER A 170 -26.61 45.85 -19.84
N THR A 171 -27.27 46.94 -19.44
CA THR A 171 -28.36 46.90 -18.46
C THR A 171 -29.63 46.40 -19.14
N GLY A 172 -29.92 45.11 -19.03
CA GLY A 172 -31.10 44.47 -19.65
C GLY A 172 -30.89 43.88 -21.04
N GLY A 173 -29.63 43.66 -21.44
CA GLY A 173 -29.25 42.98 -22.69
C GLY A 173 -28.02 42.09 -22.51
N PHE A 174 -27.57 41.48 -23.61
CA PHE A 174 -26.29 40.76 -23.68
C PHE A 174 -25.45 41.36 -24.80
N ASP A 175 -24.13 41.43 -24.61
CA ASP A 175 -23.23 41.91 -25.67
C ASP A 175 -23.19 40.86 -26.79
N GLN A 176 -23.61 41.24 -28.00
CA GLN A 176 -23.64 40.36 -29.16
C GLN A 176 -22.59 40.74 -30.19
N TYR A 177 -21.89 39.73 -30.70
CA TYR A 177 -20.88 39.87 -31.73
C TYR A 177 -21.25 38.99 -32.93
N ALA A 178 -21.45 39.60 -34.09
CA ALA A 178 -21.73 38.88 -35.32
C ALA A 178 -20.43 38.65 -36.10
N LEU A 179 -20.16 37.39 -36.42
CA LEU A 179 -19.06 36.96 -37.27
C LEU A 179 -19.61 36.39 -38.56
N THR A 180 -19.02 36.74 -39.69
CA THR A 180 -19.31 36.11 -40.98
C THR A 180 -18.27 35.04 -41.25
N ILE A 181 -18.72 33.80 -41.37
CA ILE A 181 -17.92 32.64 -41.75
C ILE A 181 -18.16 32.37 -43.23
N LYS A 182 -17.06 32.26 -43.99
CA LYS A 182 -17.09 32.01 -45.43
C LYS A 182 -16.23 30.78 -45.74
N VAL A 183 -16.84 29.76 -46.30
CA VAL A 183 -16.17 28.54 -46.79
C VAL A 183 -16.07 28.63 -48.30
N VAL A 184 -14.86 28.53 -48.85
CA VAL A 184 -14.59 28.70 -50.29
C VAL A 184 -13.84 27.49 -50.83
N THR A 185 -14.33 26.91 -51.92
CA THR A 185 -13.59 25.88 -52.67
C THR A 185 -12.84 26.48 -53.86
N ASN A 186 -11.59 26.07 -54.06
CA ASN A 186 -10.72 26.63 -55.11
C ASN A 186 -11.12 26.20 -56.55
N GLU A 187 -10.78 27.05 -57.53
CA GLU A 187 -10.83 26.75 -58.96
C GLU A 187 -9.75 25.71 -59.35
N GLY A 188 -10.18 24.54 -59.86
CA GLY A 188 -9.29 23.54 -60.44
C GLY A 188 -9.37 22.11 -59.87
N LEU A 189 -10.22 21.88 -58.87
CA LEU A 189 -10.42 20.54 -58.30
C LEU A 189 -11.30 19.67 -59.22
N VAL A 190 -10.80 18.49 -59.56
CA VAL A 190 -11.59 17.47 -60.28
C VAL A 190 -12.64 16.90 -59.34
N GLN A 191 -13.88 16.80 -59.82
CA GLN A 191 -15.00 16.21 -59.09
C GLN A 191 -14.61 14.80 -58.62
N GLY A 192 -14.54 14.57 -57.29
CA GLY A 192 -14.09 13.31 -56.67
C GLY A 192 -12.99 13.43 -55.60
N VAL A 193 -12.37 14.61 -55.42
CA VAL A 193 -11.37 14.87 -54.35
C VAL A 193 -11.98 15.58 -53.13
N LEU A 194 -13.14 16.23 -53.31
CA LEU A 194 -13.86 16.89 -52.22
C LEU A 194 -14.68 15.85 -51.42
N PRO A 195 -14.81 16.02 -50.09
CA PRO A 195 -15.66 15.18 -49.27
C PRO A 195 -17.12 15.27 -49.75
N SER A 196 -17.81 14.14 -49.76
CA SER A 196 -19.24 14.08 -50.07
C SER A 196 -20.09 14.70 -48.96
N GLU A 197 -19.60 14.66 -47.72
CA GLU A 197 -20.26 15.21 -46.54
C GLU A 197 -19.20 15.53 -45.49
N PHE A 198 -19.36 16.64 -44.77
CA PHE A 198 -18.58 16.96 -43.57
C PHE A 198 -19.28 18.02 -42.73
N THR A 199 -18.95 18.04 -41.45
CA THR A 199 -19.55 18.95 -40.47
C THR A 199 -18.56 20.02 -40.01
N ILE A 200 -19.05 21.24 -39.80
CA ILE A 200 -18.30 22.36 -39.25
C ILE A 200 -18.88 22.75 -37.89
N SER A 201 -18.06 22.66 -36.85
CA SER A 201 -18.43 23.07 -35.48
C SER A 201 -17.65 24.32 -35.09
N MET A 202 -18.33 25.35 -34.56
CA MET A 202 -17.68 26.53 -34.01
C MET A 202 -17.61 26.38 -32.50
N VAL A 203 -16.39 26.33 -31.96
CA VAL A 203 -16.19 26.11 -30.53
C VAL A 203 -15.79 27.42 -29.87
N SER A 204 -16.64 27.86 -28.95
CA SER A 204 -16.45 29.04 -28.13
C SER A 204 -16.00 28.63 -26.73
N GLU A 205 -14.85 29.09 -26.28
CA GLU A 205 -14.33 28.80 -24.93
C GLU A 205 -14.15 30.10 -24.16
N ALA A 206 -14.49 30.10 -22.87
CA ALA A 206 -14.29 31.22 -21.98
C ALA A 206 -13.78 30.79 -20.60
N TYR A 207 -12.75 31.48 -20.11
CA TYR A 207 -12.10 31.20 -18.83
C TYR A 207 -12.06 32.46 -17.95
N GLN A 208 -11.99 32.27 -16.63
CA GLN A 208 -11.73 33.40 -15.73
C GLN A 208 -10.27 33.88 -15.93
N VAL A 209 -10.07 35.19 -15.99
CA VAL A 209 -8.76 35.81 -16.34
C VAL A 209 -7.61 35.40 -15.39
N ASP A 210 -7.92 34.98 -14.17
CA ASP A 210 -6.93 34.55 -13.17
C ASP A 210 -6.59 33.05 -13.23
N TYR A 211 -7.19 32.30 -14.17
CA TYR A 211 -6.96 30.86 -14.34
C TYR A 211 -5.76 30.63 -15.29
N GLN A 212 -4.65 30.08 -14.77
CA GLN A 212 -3.57 29.58 -15.61
C GLN A 212 -4.01 28.26 -16.25
N TYR A 213 -4.55 28.34 -17.46
CA TYR A 213 -4.88 27.17 -18.24
C TYR A 213 -3.60 26.51 -18.74
N THR A 214 -3.38 25.27 -18.33
CA THR A 214 -2.43 24.35 -18.97
C THR A 214 -3.31 23.38 -19.76
N GLU A 215 -3.06 23.25 -21.06
CA GLU A 215 -3.91 22.48 -21.96
C GLU A 215 -4.11 21.03 -21.44
N PRO A 216 -5.34 20.47 -21.46
CA PRO A 216 -5.49 19.04 -21.67
C PRO A 216 -4.98 18.76 -23.07
N VAL A 217 -3.88 18.01 -23.18
CA VAL A 217 -3.30 17.60 -24.45
C VAL A 217 -4.36 16.85 -25.26
N PHE A 218 -4.94 17.50 -26.27
CA PHE A 218 -5.58 16.78 -27.35
C PHE A 218 -4.46 16.17 -28.19
N MET A 219 -4.22 14.88 -28.00
CA MET A 219 -3.36 14.11 -28.90
C MET A 219 -4.00 14.15 -30.29
N SER A 220 -3.43 14.96 -31.17
CA SER A 220 -3.55 14.74 -32.60
C SER A 220 -3.23 13.27 -32.88
N VAL A 221 -4.09 12.57 -33.63
CA VAL A 221 -3.71 11.31 -34.26
C VAL A 221 -2.73 11.67 -35.39
N GLY A 222 -1.51 11.98 -34.99
CA GLY A 222 -0.36 12.10 -35.85
C GLY A 222 -0.01 10.71 -36.36
N THR A 223 0.07 10.57 -37.68
CA THR A 223 0.64 9.38 -38.28
C THR A 223 2.14 9.34 -37.92
N ASN A 224 2.50 8.33 -37.12
CA ASN A 224 3.86 7.89 -36.75
C ASN A 224 4.59 8.67 -35.64
N ALA A 225 4.51 8.15 -34.40
CA ALA A 225 5.63 7.68 -33.56
C ALA A 225 5.28 7.71 -32.06
N ASP A 226 5.11 6.51 -31.49
CA ASP A 226 5.55 6.08 -30.16
C ASP A 226 5.25 6.93 -28.91
N THR A 227 4.07 6.72 -28.34
CA THR A 227 3.79 6.32 -26.93
C THR A 227 2.29 6.50 -26.69
N ALA A 228 1.57 5.41 -26.47
CA ALA A 228 0.13 5.44 -26.22
C ALA A 228 -0.17 5.32 -24.72
N THR A 229 -0.71 6.39 -24.12
CA THR A 229 -1.34 6.35 -22.79
C THR A 229 -2.84 6.08 -22.98
N VAL A 230 -3.38 5.02 -22.38
CA VAL A 230 -4.78 4.59 -22.57
C VAL A 230 -5.53 4.63 -21.24
N SER A 231 -6.69 5.27 -21.15
CA SER A 231 -7.60 5.21 -19.99
C SER A 231 -9.04 4.90 -20.44
N GLY A 232 -9.68 3.82 -19.93
CA GLY A 232 -11.11 3.57 -20.14
C GLY A 232 -11.60 2.11 -20.19
N THR A 233 -12.92 1.92 -19.96
CA THR A 233 -13.73 0.68 -19.72
C THR A 233 -14.58 0.21 -20.94
N ASN A 234 -14.95 -1.10 -21.05
CA ASN A 234 -15.42 -2.07 -22.13
C ASN A 234 -14.57 -2.69 -23.30
N ALA A 235 -14.52 -4.04 -23.42
CA ALA A 235 -13.54 -4.88 -24.19
C ALA A 235 -13.61 -4.81 -25.73
N THR A 236 -12.45 -4.89 -26.40
CA THR A 236 -12.31 -4.86 -27.89
C THR A 236 -11.20 -5.76 -28.44
N THR A 237 -11.45 -6.29 -29.65
CA THR A 237 -10.58 -7.18 -30.45
C THR A 237 -9.85 -6.35 -31.53
N PHE A 238 -8.51 -6.45 -31.69
CA PHE A 238 -7.68 -5.58 -32.56
C PHE A 238 -6.94 -6.32 -33.70
N SER A 239 -6.99 -5.89 -34.96
CA SER A 239 -6.31 -6.59 -36.08
C SER A 239 -4.86 -6.11 -36.38
N ALA A 240 -4.01 -7.06 -36.79
CA ALA A 240 -2.53 -7.03 -36.85
C ALA A 240 -1.80 -6.01 -37.79
N SER A 241 -2.10 -4.70 -37.77
CA SER A 241 -1.21 -3.73 -38.48
C SER A 241 -1.07 -2.33 -37.88
N THR A 242 -1.64 -2.09 -36.71
CA THR A 242 -1.57 -0.80 -36.01
C THR A 242 -1.33 -1.04 -34.52
N VAL A 243 -0.46 -0.24 -33.91
CA VAL A 243 -0.27 -0.19 -32.45
C VAL A 243 -1.64 -0.11 -31.75
N PRO A 244 -1.88 -0.84 -30.65
CA PRO A 244 -3.22 -1.13 -30.16
C PRO A 244 -3.87 0.10 -29.52
N LYS A 245 -5.03 0.51 -30.02
CA LYS A 245 -5.97 1.43 -29.33
C LYS A 245 -7.05 0.62 -28.62
N ALA A 246 -6.94 0.44 -27.31
CA ALA A 246 -7.85 -0.41 -26.54
C ALA A 246 -9.15 0.30 -26.17
N ALA A 247 -10.25 -0.42 -26.26
CA ALA A 247 -11.41 -0.25 -25.40
C ALA A 247 -11.47 -1.48 -24.46
N GLY A 248 -11.21 -1.26 -23.16
CA GLY A 248 -12.12 -1.41 -22.01
C GLY A 248 -12.49 -2.75 -21.28
N ALA A 249 -13.00 -2.66 -20.04
CA ALA A 249 -13.63 -3.69 -19.20
C ALA A 249 -15.19 -3.79 -19.18
N SER A 250 -15.76 -5.00 -19.15
CA SER A 250 -17.20 -5.22 -18.95
C SER A 250 -17.63 -4.90 -17.51
N SER A 251 -18.83 -4.35 -17.35
CA SER A 251 -19.42 -3.94 -16.08
C SER A 251 -19.72 -5.11 -15.15
N ALA A 252 -19.11 -5.12 -13.95
CA ALA A 252 -19.69 -5.80 -12.79
C ALA A 252 -19.40 -5.15 -11.42
N LEU A 253 -18.50 -4.18 -11.27
CA LEU A 253 -18.16 -3.66 -9.93
C LEU A 253 -18.07 -2.12 -9.92
N SER A 254 -18.98 -1.48 -9.16
CA SER A 254 -19.21 -0.04 -9.10
C SER A 254 -18.12 0.78 -8.37
N ASN A 255 -16.99 0.16 -8.00
CA ASN A 255 -16.10 0.73 -7.00
C ASN A 255 -14.66 0.95 -7.48
N LEU A 256 -14.19 0.43 -8.62
CA LEU A 256 -12.82 0.67 -9.09
C LEU A 256 -12.74 1.87 -10.06
N GLY A 257 -11.70 2.69 -9.91
CA GLY A 257 -11.44 3.85 -10.77
C GLY A 257 -10.76 3.45 -12.10
N ALA A 258 -10.29 4.43 -12.86
CA ALA A 258 -9.69 4.22 -14.17
C ALA A 258 -8.44 3.30 -14.11
N VAL A 259 -8.34 2.37 -15.07
CA VAL A 259 -7.10 1.60 -15.33
C VAL A 259 -6.47 2.11 -16.62
N SER A 260 -5.14 2.28 -16.61
CA SER A 260 -4.32 2.59 -17.78
C SER A 260 -3.13 1.66 -17.93
N VAL A 261 -2.80 1.30 -19.17
CA VAL A 261 -1.64 0.48 -19.52
C VAL A 261 -0.85 1.21 -20.59
N THR A 262 0.46 1.36 -20.37
CA THR A 262 1.40 2.04 -21.26
C THR A 262 2.46 1.06 -21.71
N PHE A 263 2.62 0.93 -23.03
CA PHE A 263 3.63 0.08 -23.66
C PHE A 263 4.84 0.93 -24.07
N PRO A 264 6.08 0.51 -23.77
CA PRO A 264 7.25 1.11 -24.40
C PRO A 264 7.30 0.75 -25.90
N GLU A 265 7.95 1.60 -26.69
CA GLU A 265 8.05 1.53 -28.16
C GLU A 265 8.45 0.14 -28.70
N ASN A 266 9.24 -0.62 -27.94
CA ASN A 266 9.79 -1.90 -28.37
C ASN A 266 9.12 -3.13 -27.74
N ALA A 267 8.30 -3.00 -26.70
CA ALA A 267 7.67 -4.17 -26.05
C ALA A 267 6.87 -4.96 -27.08
N MET A 268 6.00 -4.25 -27.80
CA MET A 268 5.06 -4.75 -28.80
C MET A 268 5.67 -5.41 -30.05
N ARG A 269 6.98 -5.21 -30.32
CA ARG A 269 7.63 -5.76 -31.54
C ARG A 269 7.82 -7.28 -31.50
N ALA A 270 7.58 -7.92 -30.35
CA ALA A 270 7.76 -9.37 -30.16
C ALA A 270 6.59 -10.24 -30.67
N ILE A 271 5.41 -9.67 -30.96
CA ILE A 271 4.30 -10.39 -31.59
C ILE A 271 4.53 -10.33 -33.10
N ASP A 272 5.17 -11.38 -33.62
CA ASP A 272 5.65 -11.45 -35.00
C ASP A 272 4.55 -11.07 -35.99
N ALA A 273 4.84 -10.09 -36.84
CA ALA A 273 3.95 -9.45 -37.80
C ALA A 273 3.63 -10.37 -38.99
N SER A 274 3.27 -11.63 -38.73
CA SER A 274 2.88 -12.59 -39.73
C SER A 274 1.46 -13.11 -39.45
N ALA A 275 0.56 -12.76 -40.37
CA ALA A 275 -0.81 -13.25 -40.54
C ALA A 275 -1.90 -12.64 -39.63
N THR A 276 -2.60 -11.63 -40.16
CA THR A 276 -4.08 -11.40 -40.12
C THR A 276 -4.85 -11.56 -38.79
N GLY A 277 -4.16 -11.78 -37.68
CA GLY A 277 -4.71 -12.14 -36.39
C GLY A 277 -5.13 -10.90 -35.65
N THR A 278 -5.99 -11.14 -34.67
CA THR A 278 -6.53 -10.13 -33.80
C THR A 278 -5.94 -10.33 -32.40
N VAL A 279 -5.18 -9.36 -31.88
CA VAL A 279 -4.63 -9.37 -30.51
C VAL A 279 -5.60 -8.63 -29.60
N THR A 280 -5.91 -9.15 -28.41
CA THR A 280 -6.87 -8.55 -27.46
C THR A 280 -6.25 -8.46 -26.07
N LEU A 281 -6.20 -7.26 -25.48
CA LEU A 281 -5.88 -7.06 -24.07
C LEU A 281 -7.18 -6.95 -23.28
N ASN A 282 -7.47 -7.90 -22.41
CA ASN A 282 -8.50 -7.75 -21.40
C ASN A 282 -7.86 -7.36 -20.07
N VAL A 283 -8.50 -6.39 -19.43
CA VAL A 283 -8.24 -6.04 -18.04
C VAL A 283 -9.50 -6.41 -17.29
N ASP A 284 -9.45 -7.51 -16.54
CA ASP A 284 -10.53 -7.89 -15.64
C ASP A 284 -10.13 -7.50 -14.21
N VAL A 285 -11.09 -7.08 -13.41
CA VAL A 285 -10.87 -6.90 -11.98
C VAL A 285 -11.93 -7.69 -11.24
N THR A 286 -11.52 -8.78 -10.62
CA THR A 286 -12.39 -9.69 -9.89
C THR A 286 -12.26 -9.42 -8.39
N ASP A 287 -13.39 -9.56 -7.68
CA ASP A 287 -13.56 -9.42 -6.23
C ASP A 287 -13.32 -8.00 -5.65
N ALA A 288 -14.37 -7.16 -5.69
CA ALA A 288 -14.38 -5.92 -4.91
C ALA A 288 -14.48 -6.22 -3.41
N VAL A 289 -13.36 -6.09 -2.68
CA VAL A 289 -13.13 -5.28 -1.46
C VAL A 289 -14.20 -5.33 -0.34
N SER A 290 -15.11 -6.31 -0.34
CA SER A 290 -16.17 -6.40 0.66
C SER A 290 -16.00 -7.60 1.60
N THR A 291 -15.25 -8.63 1.20
CA THR A 291 -14.91 -9.79 2.05
C THR A 291 -13.49 -10.31 1.89
N VAL A 292 -12.78 -9.94 0.82
CA VAL A 292 -11.38 -10.26 0.57
C VAL A 292 -10.60 -8.95 0.51
N SER A 293 -9.50 -8.92 1.24
CA SER A 293 -8.52 -7.85 1.45
C SER A 293 -7.55 -7.67 0.27
N SER A 294 -7.95 -8.20 -0.88
CA SER A 294 -7.28 -8.04 -2.14
C SER A 294 -8.29 -7.86 -3.26
N ALA A 295 -7.91 -7.10 -4.29
CA ALA A 295 -8.60 -7.08 -5.57
C ALA A 295 -7.68 -7.72 -6.61
N THR A 296 -8.18 -8.67 -7.40
CA THR A 296 -7.38 -9.32 -8.44
C THR A 296 -7.56 -8.58 -9.75
N LEU A 297 -6.48 -8.00 -10.26
CA LEU A 297 -6.34 -7.42 -11.59
C LEU A 297 -5.82 -8.49 -12.54
N GLU A 298 -6.66 -9.02 -13.42
CA GLU A 298 -6.24 -9.95 -14.46
C GLU A 298 -5.93 -9.20 -15.75
N LEU A 299 -4.67 -9.24 -16.18
CA LEU A 299 -4.26 -8.78 -17.50
C LEU A 299 -4.15 -10.01 -18.41
N SER A 300 -5.01 -10.13 -19.42
CA SER A 300 -4.91 -11.22 -20.40
C SER A 300 -4.70 -10.68 -21.80
N LEU A 301 -3.67 -11.18 -22.48
CA LEU A 301 -3.43 -10.90 -23.89
C LEU A 301 -3.69 -12.16 -24.72
N THR A 302 -4.54 -12.08 -25.73
CA THR A 302 -4.85 -13.23 -26.60
C THR A 302 -4.62 -12.87 -28.06
N ASP A 303 -3.88 -13.71 -28.78
CA ASP A 303 -3.85 -13.68 -30.25
C ASP A 303 -4.86 -14.70 -30.78
N SER A 304 -5.74 -14.26 -31.68
CA SER A 304 -6.74 -15.10 -32.34
C SER A 304 -6.19 -16.36 -33.04
N GLN A 305 -4.90 -16.42 -33.36
CA GLN A 305 -4.26 -17.53 -34.06
C GLN A 305 -3.44 -18.42 -33.12
N THR A 306 -2.68 -17.84 -32.20
CA THR A 306 -1.77 -18.60 -31.32
C THR A 306 -2.35 -18.86 -29.92
N GLY A 307 -3.46 -18.21 -29.56
CA GLY A 307 -4.08 -18.32 -28.24
C GLY A 307 -3.48 -17.34 -27.23
N PRO A 308 -3.56 -17.65 -25.91
CA PRO A 308 -3.08 -16.77 -24.85
C PRO A 308 -1.58 -16.48 -24.97
N ILE A 309 -1.20 -15.22 -24.81
CA ILE A 309 0.18 -14.75 -24.71
C ILE A 309 0.46 -14.48 -23.23
N THR A 310 1.36 -15.26 -22.62
CA THR A 310 1.61 -15.21 -21.17
C THR A 310 2.82 -14.38 -20.76
N THR A 311 3.68 -13.99 -21.71
CA THR A 311 4.91 -13.20 -21.45
C THR A 311 5.17 -12.22 -22.59
N PHE A 312 5.66 -11.01 -22.26
CA PHE A 312 6.40 -10.19 -23.21
C PHE A 312 7.87 -10.67 -23.26
N GLY A 313 8.63 -10.24 -24.28
CA GLY A 313 10.08 -10.39 -24.25
C GLY A 313 10.71 -9.65 -23.05
N GLY A 314 12.02 -9.37 -23.07
CA GLY A 314 12.70 -8.73 -21.93
C GLY A 314 12.34 -7.27 -21.60
N GLU A 315 11.21 -6.74 -22.08
CA GLU A 315 10.75 -5.36 -21.83
C GLU A 315 9.48 -5.34 -20.97
N LYS A 316 9.41 -4.40 -20.02
CA LYS A 316 8.27 -4.25 -19.11
C LYS A 316 7.25 -3.22 -19.63
N ILE A 317 5.97 -3.51 -19.45
CA ILE A 317 4.87 -2.54 -19.60
C ILE A 317 4.65 -1.79 -18.29
N THR A 318 4.12 -0.57 -18.36
CA THR A 318 3.71 0.20 -17.17
C THR A 318 2.20 0.16 -17.04
N VAL A 319 1.70 -0.23 -15.87
CA VAL A 319 0.28 -0.32 -15.54
C VAL A 319 -0.02 0.67 -14.43
N THR A 320 -1.11 1.41 -14.56
CA THR A 320 -1.63 2.32 -13.54
C THR A 320 -3.10 2.00 -13.27
N VAL A 321 -3.48 1.85 -12.01
CA VAL A 321 -4.85 1.52 -11.59
C VAL A 321 -5.28 2.43 -10.45
N VAL A 322 -6.50 2.95 -10.54
CA VAL A 322 -7.13 3.70 -9.44
C VAL A 322 -8.04 2.78 -8.66
N VAL A 323 -7.80 2.65 -7.34
CA VAL A 323 -8.58 1.81 -6.43
C VAL A 323 -9.32 2.63 -5.37
N PRO A 324 -10.52 2.21 -4.92
CA PRO A 324 -11.33 2.92 -3.92
C PRO A 324 -10.85 2.66 -2.49
N TYR A 325 -9.58 2.93 -2.24
CA TYR A 325 -8.93 2.67 -0.97
C TYR A 325 -7.81 3.68 -0.76
N THR A 326 -7.64 4.18 0.46
CA THR A 326 -6.67 5.24 0.82
C THR A 326 -5.64 4.78 1.85
N GLY A 327 -5.59 3.47 2.15
CA GLY A 327 -4.60 2.91 3.07
C GLY A 327 -3.34 2.44 2.36
N PRO A 328 -2.40 1.81 3.10
CA PRO A 328 -1.20 1.24 2.51
C PRO A 328 -1.54 0.09 1.56
N LEU A 329 -1.01 0.13 0.35
CA LEU A 329 -1.22 -0.89 -0.69
C LEU A 329 0.10 -1.55 -1.09
N ASP A 330 0.00 -2.75 -1.61
CA ASP A 330 1.04 -3.40 -2.40
C ASP A 330 0.41 -4.13 -3.59
N ILE A 331 1.23 -4.62 -4.53
CA ILE A 331 0.78 -5.45 -5.63
C ILE A 331 1.69 -6.65 -5.80
N THR A 332 1.09 -7.84 -5.93
CA THR A 332 1.80 -9.10 -6.16
C THR A 332 1.36 -9.75 -7.44
N TYR A 333 2.28 -10.44 -8.10
CA TYR A 333 1.97 -11.31 -9.23
C TYR A 333 1.69 -12.73 -8.73
N ASN A 334 0.61 -13.35 -9.24
CA ASN A 334 0.16 -14.67 -8.79
C ASN A 334 0.93 -15.84 -9.44
N GLY A 335 2.02 -15.53 -10.17
CA GLY A 335 2.94 -16.52 -10.72
C GLY A 335 4.16 -16.74 -9.82
N THR A 336 5.37 -16.72 -10.40
CA THR A 336 6.59 -17.06 -9.66
C THR A 336 7.18 -15.86 -8.91
N LEU A 337 8.09 -16.15 -7.97
CA LEU A 337 8.72 -15.15 -7.10
C LEU A 337 9.67 -14.20 -7.84
N ASP A 338 10.31 -14.67 -8.91
CA ASP A 338 11.23 -13.91 -9.75
C ASP A 338 10.51 -13.01 -10.78
N GLU A 339 9.20 -13.16 -10.89
CA GLU A 339 8.32 -12.46 -11.84
C GLU A 339 7.46 -11.38 -11.16
N GLN A 340 7.80 -10.96 -9.94
CA GLN A 340 7.04 -9.95 -9.20
C GLN A 340 7.12 -8.56 -9.86
N PRO A 341 6.03 -7.78 -9.86
CA PRO A 341 5.99 -6.47 -10.50
C PRO A 341 6.88 -5.47 -9.75
N GLU A 342 7.38 -4.48 -10.47
CA GLU A 342 8.12 -3.36 -9.89
C GLU A 342 7.15 -2.21 -9.60
N VAL A 343 6.83 -1.98 -8.33
CA VAL A 343 5.96 -0.88 -7.92
C VAL A 343 6.71 0.45 -8.10
N LEU A 344 6.18 1.33 -8.95
CA LEU A 344 6.77 2.64 -9.24
C LEU A 344 6.24 3.71 -8.29
N SER A 345 4.92 3.72 -8.03
CA SER A 345 4.31 4.69 -7.12
C SER A 345 2.95 4.24 -6.61
N ILE A 346 2.61 4.66 -5.39
CA ILE A 346 1.28 4.56 -4.80
C ILE A 346 0.93 5.96 -4.27
N VAL A 347 -0.16 6.55 -4.76
CA VAL A 347 -0.54 7.94 -4.46
C VAL A 347 -1.97 7.96 -3.93
N ASP A 348 -2.18 8.44 -2.70
CA ASP A 348 -3.52 8.78 -2.19
C ASP A 348 -4.02 10.04 -2.91
N ASN A 349 -5.19 9.93 -3.56
CA ASN A 349 -5.77 11.01 -4.35
C ASN A 349 -6.59 11.99 -3.50
N GLY A 350 -6.81 11.71 -2.21
CA GLY A 350 -7.55 12.57 -1.29
C GLY A 350 -9.08 12.56 -1.47
N ASP A 351 -9.59 11.72 -2.36
CA ASP A 351 -11.02 11.56 -2.67
C ASP A 351 -11.59 10.20 -2.26
N GLY A 352 -10.86 9.44 -1.45
CA GLY A 352 -11.22 8.06 -1.10
C GLY A 352 -10.63 7.02 -2.06
N THR A 353 -9.78 7.43 -3.01
CA THR A 353 -9.08 6.52 -3.92
C THR A 353 -7.55 6.63 -3.83
N SER A 354 -6.84 5.58 -4.26
CA SER A 354 -5.40 5.61 -4.49
C SER A 354 -5.07 5.19 -5.92
N THR A 355 -4.05 5.81 -6.49
CA THR A 355 -3.47 5.44 -7.79
C THR A 355 -2.22 4.58 -7.56
N VAL A 356 -2.23 3.34 -8.04
CA VAL A 356 -1.08 2.42 -8.02
C VAL A 356 -0.48 2.33 -9.41
N THR A 357 0.81 2.59 -9.55
CA THR A 357 1.57 2.45 -10.80
C THR A 357 2.69 1.44 -10.62
N PHE A 358 2.78 0.46 -11.52
CA PHE A 358 3.79 -0.61 -11.46
C PHE A 358 4.23 -1.04 -12.87
N GLN A 359 5.36 -1.74 -12.95
CA GLN A 359 5.87 -2.35 -14.17
C GLN A 359 5.85 -3.87 -14.10
N THR A 360 5.50 -4.51 -15.21
CA THR A 360 5.47 -5.97 -15.35
C THR A 360 5.75 -6.37 -16.79
N ASP A 361 6.28 -7.56 -17.02
CA ASP A 361 6.44 -8.23 -18.31
C ASP A 361 5.48 -9.43 -18.49
N HIS A 362 4.52 -9.58 -17.56
CA HIS A 362 3.55 -10.69 -17.54
C HIS A 362 2.10 -10.25 -17.75
N PHE A 363 1.33 -11.14 -18.40
CA PHE A 363 -0.13 -11.07 -18.51
C PHE A 363 -0.74 -12.21 -17.69
N SER A 364 -1.01 -11.93 -16.41
CA SER A 364 -1.76 -12.84 -15.54
C SER A 364 -2.52 -12.07 -14.44
N GLY A 365 -3.04 -12.78 -13.44
CA GLY A 365 -3.60 -12.19 -12.24
C GLY A 365 -2.53 -11.51 -11.38
N PHE A 366 -2.79 -10.25 -11.05
CA PHE A 366 -2.08 -9.48 -10.04
C PHE A 366 -3.03 -9.21 -8.90
N ASP A 367 -2.61 -9.45 -7.67
CA ASP A 367 -3.40 -9.11 -6.50
C ASP A 367 -2.95 -7.75 -5.97
N LEU A 368 -3.87 -6.79 -5.94
CA LEU A 368 -3.69 -5.56 -5.17
C LEU A 368 -4.06 -5.84 -3.72
N ILE A 369 -3.10 -5.67 -2.82
CA ILE A 369 -3.19 -6.06 -1.43
C ILE A 369 -3.37 -4.84 -0.54
N GLU A 370 -4.43 -4.82 0.26
CA GLU A 370 -4.62 -3.83 1.32
C GLU A 370 -3.75 -4.23 2.51
N LEU A 371 -2.58 -3.60 2.61
CA LEU A 371 -1.56 -3.99 3.57
C LEU A 371 -2.04 -3.86 5.00
N ASP A 372 -3.02 -3.01 5.34
CA ASP A 372 -3.56 -2.90 6.69
C ASP A 372 -4.49 -4.06 7.11
N LYS A 373 -4.91 -4.91 6.16
CA LYS A 373 -5.77 -6.07 6.41
C LYS A 373 -5.02 -7.40 6.45
N VAL A 374 -3.74 -7.40 6.09
CA VAL A 374 -2.89 -8.61 6.10
C VAL A 374 -2.05 -8.67 7.38
N GLN A 375 -1.71 -9.87 7.82
CA GLN A 375 -0.88 -10.05 9.02
C GLN A 375 0.55 -10.44 8.67
N ALA A 376 0.75 -11.21 7.61
CA ALA A 376 2.06 -11.68 7.20
C ALA A 376 2.20 -11.77 5.67
N LYS A 377 3.44 -11.88 5.21
CA LYS A 377 3.82 -12.29 3.87
C LYS A 377 4.70 -13.52 3.99
N ASP A 378 4.38 -14.56 3.24
CA ASP A 378 5.26 -15.71 3.11
C ASP A 378 6.30 -15.41 2.04
N LEU A 379 7.54 -15.14 2.46
CA LEU A 379 8.64 -14.81 1.56
C LEU A 379 9.07 -16.00 0.69
N SER A 380 8.68 -17.23 1.07
CA SER A 380 8.97 -18.43 0.27
C SER A 380 8.05 -18.59 -0.94
N THR A 381 6.88 -17.93 -0.93
CA THR A 381 5.88 -17.98 -2.00
C THR A 381 5.55 -16.60 -2.58
N GLY A 382 5.93 -15.52 -1.89
CA GLY A 382 5.60 -14.14 -2.24
C GLY A 382 4.18 -13.74 -1.83
N GLN A 383 3.41 -14.66 -1.24
CA GLN A 383 1.98 -14.50 -1.00
C GLN A 383 1.69 -13.81 0.33
N TYR A 384 0.73 -12.90 0.31
CA TYR A 384 0.22 -12.24 1.51
C TYR A 384 -0.81 -13.10 2.24
N GLN A 385 -0.80 -13.01 3.57
CA GLN A 385 -1.56 -13.87 4.47
C GLN A 385 -2.39 -13.01 5.41
N MET A 386 -3.71 -13.21 5.37
CA MET A 386 -4.65 -12.48 6.25
C MET A 386 -4.56 -12.94 7.69
N SER A 387 -4.22 -14.20 7.87
CA SER A 387 -4.04 -14.83 9.17
C SER A 387 -2.64 -15.39 9.23
N PHE A 388 -1.82 -14.79 10.08
CA PHE A 388 -0.49 -15.32 10.39
C PHE A 388 -0.58 -16.75 10.95
N LEU A 389 -1.62 -17.03 11.76
CA LEU A 389 -1.80 -18.35 12.36
C LEU A 389 -2.17 -19.42 11.33
N ASP A 390 -2.98 -19.07 10.33
CA ASP A 390 -3.34 -20.03 9.27
C ASP A 390 -2.14 -20.32 8.36
N ALA A 391 -1.35 -19.29 8.04
CA ALA A 391 -0.11 -19.45 7.29
C ALA A 391 0.95 -20.26 8.07
N LEU A 392 1.02 -20.08 9.39
CA LEU A 392 1.90 -20.86 10.24
C LEU A 392 1.47 -22.33 10.36
N ALA A 393 0.17 -22.61 10.22
CA ALA A 393 -0.39 -23.96 10.29
C ALA A 393 -0.38 -24.70 8.94
N SER A 394 -0.18 -23.99 7.82
CA SER A 394 -0.08 -24.62 6.51
C SER A 394 1.25 -25.38 6.40
N ASP A 395 1.18 -26.64 5.99
CA ASP A 395 2.35 -27.48 5.80
C ASP A 395 3.03 -27.15 4.46
N SER A 396 4.30 -26.73 4.50
CA SER A 396 5.15 -26.68 3.32
C SER A 396 6.38 -27.56 3.48
N THR A 397 6.63 -28.39 2.47
CA THR A 397 7.77 -29.29 2.42
C THR A 397 9.13 -28.58 2.40
N ALA A 398 9.16 -27.27 2.13
CA ALA A 398 10.37 -26.45 2.09
C ALA A 398 10.60 -25.58 3.35
N GLY A 399 9.63 -25.53 4.26
CA GLY A 399 9.62 -24.60 5.40
C GLY A 399 9.22 -23.17 5.00
N HIS A 400 8.44 -22.50 5.84
CA HIS A 400 7.98 -21.14 5.57
C HIS A 400 8.97 -20.10 6.09
N THR A 401 9.05 -18.94 5.43
CA THR A 401 9.61 -17.72 6.00
C THR A 401 8.52 -16.65 6.03
N LEU A 402 7.91 -16.47 7.20
CA LEU A 402 6.77 -15.58 7.40
C LEU A 402 7.24 -14.24 7.94
N LYS A 403 7.11 -13.19 7.13
CA LYS A 403 7.37 -11.81 7.53
C LYS A 403 6.10 -11.14 8.03
N LEU A 404 6.11 -10.59 9.23
CA LEU A 404 4.97 -9.82 9.75
C LEU A 404 4.83 -8.48 9.02
N ILE A 405 3.59 -8.10 8.68
CA ILE A 405 3.29 -6.84 7.98
C ILE A 405 2.76 -5.80 8.96
N ASN A 406 1.90 -6.23 9.88
CA ASN A 406 1.28 -5.37 10.89
C ASN A 406 1.44 -5.92 12.30
N ASP A 407 1.19 -5.04 13.25
CA ASP A 407 0.90 -5.45 14.62
C ASP A 407 -0.50 -6.07 14.67
N PHE A 408 -0.68 -7.14 15.44
CA PHE A 408 -1.99 -7.75 15.62
C PHE A 408 -2.11 -8.45 16.97
N SER A 409 -3.32 -8.88 17.29
CA SER A 409 -3.62 -9.61 18.53
C SER A 409 -4.08 -11.03 18.25
N VAL A 410 -3.66 -11.96 19.12
CA VAL A 410 -4.09 -13.36 19.09
C VAL A 410 -4.72 -13.77 20.42
N SER A 411 -5.80 -14.54 20.36
CA SER A 411 -6.45 -15.12 21.55
C SER A 411 -6.10 -16.59 21.77
N ALA A 412 -5.50 -17.24 20.77
CA ALA A 412 -5.00 -18.60 20.83
C ALA A 412 -3.47 -18.61 20.85
N PRO A 413 -2.83 -19.66 21.41
CA PRO A 413 -1.39 -19.83 21.30
C PRO A 413 -0.94 -19.90 19.84
N ILE A 414 0.23 -19.34 19.55
CA ILE A 414 0.94 -19.48 18.28
C ILE A 414 1.55 -20.89 18.25
N LEU A 415 0.96 -21.79 17.48
CA LEU A 415 1.41 -23.18 17.37
C LEU A 415 2.44 -23.30 16.25
N VAL A 416 3.59 -23.90 16.55
CA VAL A 416 4.68 -24.17 15.60
C VAL A 416 4.81 -25.68 15.42
N PRO A 417 4.10 -26.27 14.43
CA PRO A 417 4.09 -27.71 14.21
C PRO A 417 5.22 -28.21 13.29
N HIS A 418 5.89 -27.33 12.56
CA HIS A 418 6.96 -27.65 11.61
C HIS A 418 8.01 -26.53 11.56
N THR A 419 9.10 -26.76 10.83
CA THR A 419 10.15 -25.78 10.56
C THR A 419 9.59 -24.48 9.95
N VAL A 420 10.00 -23.35 10.51
CA VAL A 420 9.55 -22.02 10.09
C VAL A 420 10.53 -20.93 10.56
N THR A 421 10.70 -19.91 9.74
CA THR A 421 11.29 -18.63 10.14
C THR A 421 10.20 -17.58 10.28
N ILE A 422 10.16 -16.87 11.40
CA ILE A 422 9.28 -15.73 11.66
C ILE A 422 10.14 -14.47 11.68
N GLU A 423 9.92 -13.58 10.71
CA GLU A 423 10.56 -12.27 10.64
C GLU A 423 9.59 -11.21 11.15
N GLY A 424 9.85 -10.69 12.35
CA GLY A 424 8.99 -9.72 13.00
C GLY A 424 9.03 -8.33 12.38
N ASP A 425 10.15 -7.91 11.77
CA ASP A 425 10.32 -6.56 11.19
C ASP A 425 9.95 -5.43 12.17
N GLY A 426 10.28 -5.62 13.45
CA GLY A 426 9.94 -4.73 14.56
C GLY A 426 8.48 -4.77 15.01
N LYS A 427 7.63 -5.61 14.40
CA LYS A 427 6.20 -5.71 14.68
C LYS A 427 5.91 -6.44 15.99
N THR A 428 4.72 -6.18 16.51
CA THR A 428 4.24 -6.68 17.79
C THR A 428 3.06 -7.63 17.63
N ILE A 429 3.17 -8.82 18.22
CA ILE A 429 2.01 -9.67 18.47
C ILE A 429 1.59 -9.53 19.93
N THR A 430 0.36 -9.10 20.17
CA THR A 430 -0.23 -9.09 21.51
C THR A 430 -1.02 -10.37 21.73
N THR A 431 -0.71 -11.14 22.78
CA THR A 431 -1.41 -12.39 23.08
C THR A 431 -2.20 -12.30 24.37
N SER A 432 -3.44 -12.78 24.34
CA SER A 432 -4.26 -13.03 25.54
C SER A 432 -4.33 -14.51 25.91
N ALA A 433 -3.67 -15.37 25.14
CA ALA A 433 -3.60 -16.80 25.40
C ALA A 433 -2.74 -17.11 26.64
N THR A 434 -2.98 -18.27 27.24
CA THR A 434 -2.18 -18.75 28.38
C THR A 434 -0.75 -19.11 27.98
N ARG A 435 -0.49 -19.34 26.68
CA ARG A 435 0.83 -19.59 26.10
C ARG A 435 1.00 -18.68 24.89
N GLY A 436 2.16 -18.04 24.77
CA GLY A 436 2.53 -17.23 23.62
C GLY A 436 2.81 -18.09 22.38
N VAL A 437 4.05 -18.55 22.26
CA VAL A 437 4.54 -19.45 21.22
C VAL A 437 4.70 -20.86 21.80
N ARG A 438 4.21 -21.87 21.07
CA ARG A 438 4.32 -23.28 21.42
C ARG A 438 4.92 -24.07 20.26
N VAL A 439 6.07 -24.68 20.49
CA VAL A 439 6.61 -25.70 19.60
C VAL A 439 5.90 -27.02 19.92
N ASN A 440 5.02 -27.44 19.02
CA ASN A 440 4.11 -28.57 19.24
C ASN A 440 4.33 -29.73 18.25
N GLY A 441 5.32 -29.63 17.35
CA GLY A 441 5.77 -30.70 16.47
C GLY A 441 7.16 -31.25 16.83
N ASP A 442 7.52 -32.36 16.17
CA ASP A 442 8.88 -32.95 16.19
C ASP A 442 9.67 -32.47 14.97
N ASN A 443 11.01 -32.51 15.03
CA ASN A 443 11.89 -32.09 13.94
C ASN A 443 11.63 -30.64 13.49
N VAL A 444 11.55 -29.73 14.48
CA VAL A 444 11.23 -28.32 14.24
C VAL A 444 12.48 -27.49 14.33
N ASP A 445 12.79 -26.79 13.22
CA ASP A 445 13.74 -25.67 13.20
C ASP A 445 12.94 -24.35 13.21
N LEU A 446 12.89 -23.69 14.37
CA LEU A 446 12.21 -22.42 14.56
C LEU A 446 13.21 -21.29 14.64
N THR A 447 13.13 -20.33 13.73
CA THR A 447 13.87 -19.06 13.84
C THR A 447 12.90 -17.90 14.06
N ILE A 448 13.17 -17.02 15.03
CA ILE A 448 12.37 -15.80 15.29
C ILE A 448 13.31 -14.60 15.32
N LYS A 449 13.01 -13.56 14.54
CA LYS A 449 13.84 -12.35 14.44
C LYS A 449 13.03 -11.07 14.62
N ASP A 450 13.61 -10.05 15.21
CA ASP A 450 13.10 -8.66 15.20
C ASP A 450 11.62 -8.55 15.63
N PHE A 451 11.24 -9.28 16.67
CA PHE A 451 9.85 -9.56 17.01
C PHE A 451 9.53 -9.22 18.46
N ASN A 452 8.36 -8.59 18.69
CA ASN A 452 7.87 -8.30 20.03
C ASN A 452 6.63 -9.15 20.36
N LEU A 453 6.69 -9.90 21.46
CA LEU A 453 5.53 -10.59 22.01
C LEU A 453 5.04 -9.86 23.26
N VAL A 454 3.92 -9.15 23.16
CA VAL A 454 3.26 -8.56 24.33
C VAL A 454 2.34 -9.59 24.97
N CYS A 455 2.70 -10.03 26.17
CA CYS A 455 1.95 -11.02 26.93
C CYS A 455 0.88 -10.37 27.82
N GLY A 456 -0.36 -10.85 27.72
CA GLY A 456 -1.45 -10.45 28.60
C GLY A 456 -1.27 -10.99 30.02
N SER A 457 -2.09 -10.50 30.97
CA SER A 457 -2.00 -10.88 32.40
C SER A 457 -2.17 -12.39 32.66
N ASN A 458 -2.86 -13.09 31.75
CA ASN A 458 -3.14 -14.52 31.85
C ASN A 458 -2.09 -15.38 31.13
N THR A 459 -1.15 -14.77 30.42
CA THR A 459 -0.11 -15.51 29.71
C THR A 459 0.88 -16.03 30.73
N GLU A 460 0.92 -17.36 30.86
CA GLU A 460 1.78 -18.04 31.81
C GLU A 460 3.17 -18.27 31.26
N ARG A 461 3.28 -18.50 29.94
CA ARG A 461 4.56 -18.81 29.29
C ARG A 461 4.67 -18.16 27.92
N ALA A 462 5.84 -17.59 27.62
CA ALA A 462 6.03 -16.81 26.40
C ALA A 462 6.45 -17.70 25.24
N LEU A 463 7.42 -18.58 25.46
CA LEU A 463 7.90 -19.59 24.54
C LEU A 463 7.96 -20.95 25.26
N GLN A 464 7.24 -21.95 24.73
CA GLN A 464 7.20 -23.30 25.29
C GLN A 464 7.52 -24.35 24.23
N ILE A 465 8.40 -25.29 24.56
CA ILE A 465 8.46 -26.58 23.86
C ILE A 465 7.51 -27.52 24.60
N ASP A 466 6.54 -28.10 23.91
CA ASP A 466 5.58 -29.03 24.52
C ASP A 466 6.22 -30.34 24.98
N ASN A 467 5.57 -31.08 25.88
CA ASN A 467 6.09 -32.36 26.36
C ASN A 467 6.32 -33.37 25.21
N ASN A 468 7.31 -34.24 25.38
CA ASN A 468 7.61 -35.37 24.49
C ASN A 468 7.84 -34.95 23.04
N ARG A 469 8.76 -34.01 22.83
CA ARG A 469 9.21 -33.55 21.51
C ARG A 469 10.65 -33.95 21.27
N SER A 470 10.99 -34.16 20.01
CA SER A 470 12.30 -34.63 19.59
C SER A 470 12.89 -33.73 18.50
N ASN A 471 14.21 -33.56 18.54
CA ASN A 471 14.98 -32.84 17.53
C ASN A 471 14.45 -31.42 17.30
N ILE A 472 14.61 -30.54 18.29
CA ILE A 472 14.07 -29.18 18.26
C ILE A 472 15.22 -28.17 18.24
N ASN A 473 15.30 -27.36 17.19
CA ASN A 473 16.27 -26.27 17.13
C ASN A 473 15.51 -24.93 17.16
N ILE A 474 15.84 -24.07 18.12
CA ILE A 474 15.23 -22.75 18.25
C ILE A 474 16.31 -21.69 18.22
N ALA A 475 16.17 -20.70 17.35
CA ALA A 475 17.03 -19.53 17.30
C ALA A 475 16.19 -18.25 17.43
N VAL A 476 16.53 -17.38 18.38
CA VAL A 476 15.82 -16.11 18.63
C VAL A 476 16.80 -14.95 18.58
N TYR A 477 16.51 -13.93 17.77
CA TYR A 477 17.40 -12.79 17.54
C TYR A 477 16.64 -11.47 17.68
N ASN A 478 17.16 -10.56 18.50
CA ASN A 478 16.63 -9.20 18.63
C ASN A 478 15.11 -9.16 18.95
N CYS A 479 14.68 -9.97 19.90
CA CYS A 479 13.26 -10.08 20.27
C CYS A 479 13.00 -9.63 21.72
N ASP A 480 11.83 -9.06 21.98
CA ASP A 480 11.32 -8.83 23.35
C ASP A 480 10.11 -9.71 23.62
N PHE A 481 10.30 -10.70 24.50
CA PHE A 481 9.22 -11.49 25.05
C PHE A 481 8.77 -10.83 26.35
N GLY A 482 7.60 -10.20 26.28
CA GLY A 482 6.97 -9.48 27.38
C GLY A 482 6.77 -10.34 28.63
N LYS A 483 6.53 -9.65 29.75
CA LYS A 483 6.39 -10.30 31.06
C LYS A 483 5.25 -11.33 31.05
N VAL A 484 5.55 -12.56 31.46
CA VAL A 484 4.56 -13.61 31.73
C VAL A 484 4.37 -13.87 33.21
N SER A 485 3.30 -14.58 33.57
CA SER A 485 2.99 -14.90 34.97
C SER A 485 3.80 -16.08 35.52
N TYR A 486 4.31 -17.00 34.69
CA TYR A 486 5.18 -18.09 35.15
C TYR A 486 6.53 -18.07 34.42
N TYR A 487 6.72 -18.85 33.35
CA TYR A 487 8.03 -19.11 32.77
C TYR A 487 8.14 -18.48 31.39
N SER A 488 9.04 -17.51 31.19
CA SER A 488 9.17 -16.87 29.87
C SER A 488 9.58 -17.89 28.80
N ILE A 489 10.61 -18.68 29.07
CA ILE A 489 10.99 -19.87 28.30
C ILE A 489 10.70 -21.10 29.15
N ASN A 490 10.02 -22.09 28.57
CA ASN A 490 9.71 -23.35 29.23
C ASN A 490 10.01 -24.55 28.34
N ILE A 491 11.04 -25.30 28.71
CA ILE A 491 11.35 -26.60 28.10
C ILE A 491 10.68 -27.66 28.96
N CYS A 492 9.61 -28.25 28.43
CA CYS A 492 8.80 -29.24 29.13
C CYS A 492 9.50 -30.60 29.27
N ASN A 493 8.82 -31.62 29.78
CA ASN A 493 9.42 -32.93 29.98
C ASN A 493 9.50 -33.78 28.71
N GLY A 494 10.31 -34.85 28.75
CA GLY A 494 10.41 -35.82 27.67
C GLY A 494 11.01 -35.28 26.37
N ILE A 495 11.67 -34.12 26.44
CA ILE A 495 12.38 -33.56 25.28
C ILE A 495 13.66 -34.33 25.05
N THR A 496 13.88 -34.75 23.81
CA THR A 496 15.12 -35.39 23.39
C THR A 496 15.78 -34.51 22.33
N ASP A 497 16.95 -33.95 22.64
CA ASP A 497 17.75 -33.12 21.75
C ASP A 497 17.08 -31.78 21.37
N ALA A 498 16.94 -30.87 22.34
CA ALA A 498 16.67 -29.46 22.02
C ALA A 498 17.95 -28.62 22.04
N ASN A 499 18.15 -27.83 20.98
CA ASN A 499 19.21 -26.84 20.86
C ASN A 499 18.59 -25.45 20.77
N ILE A 500 18.83 -24.61 21.77
CA ILE A 500 18.25 -23.27 21.86
C ILE A 500 19.38 -22.25 21.82
N TYR A 501 19.29 -21.30 20.89
CA TYR A 501 20.19 -20.17 20.75
C TYR A 501 19.41 -18.86 20.85
N ILE A 502 19.83 -17.97 21.73
CA ILE A 502 19.20 -16.67 21.97
C ILE A 502 20.25 -15.58 21.83
N GLU A 503 19.94 -14.52 21.09
CA GLU A 503 20.85 -13.41 20.89
C GLU A 503 20.13 -12.06 20.97
N ASN A 504 20.75 -11.10 21.66
CA ASN A 504 20.28 -9.72 21.80
C ASN A 504 18.77 -9.61 22.15
N SER A 505 18.28 -10.51 22.99
CA SER A 505 16.84 -10.65 23.25
C SER A 505 16.52 -10.51 24.75
N ARG A 506 15.24 -10.25 25.05
CA ARG A 506 14.75 -10.03 26.40
C ARG A 506 13.62 -11.01 26.77
N PHE A 507 13.70 -11.59 27.97
CA PHE A 507 12.71 -12.53 28.50
C PHE A 507 12.39 -12.20 29.97
N ALA A 508 11.11 -12.20 30.35
CA ALA A 508 10.69 -11.85 31.70
C ALA A 508 9.52 -12.71 32.23
N GLY A 509 9.65 -13.24 33.44
CA GLY A 509 8.61 -14.04 34.09
C GLY A 509 8.88 -14.25 35.59
N TRP A 510 8.11 -15.10 36.25
CA TRP A 510 8.49 -15.63 37.57
C TRP A 510 9.84 -16.36 37.49
N GLY A 511 10.02 -17.17 36.45
CA GLY A 511 11.33 -17.54 35.93
C GLY A 511 11.46 -17.08 34.48
N ALA A 512 12.65 -16.62 34.09
CA ALA A 512 12.93 -16.30 32.70
C ALA A 512 13.15 -17.59 31.89
N VAL A 513 13.83 -18.58 32.46
CA VAL A 513 14.11 -19.88 31.84
C VAL A 513 13.77 -21.00 32.82
N ASN A 514 12.94 -21.94 32.37
CA ASN A 514 12.65 -23.19 33.08
C ASN A 514 12.97 -24.38 32.18
N ILE A 515 13.88 -25.25 32.63
CA ILE A 515 14.27 -26.47 31.92
C ILE A 515 13.84 -27.66 32.76
N TRP A 516 12.89 -28.45 32.27
CA TRP A 516 12.37 -29.65 32.93
C TRP A 516 12.57 -30.90 32.06
N SER A 517 13.72 -30.99 31.39
CA SER A 517 14.11 -32.06 30.46
C SER A 517 15.59 -32.38 30.53
N ALA A 518 16.00 -33.43 29.82
CA ALA A 518 17.36 -33.93 29.81
C ALA A 518 18.13 -33.58 28.53
N ASN A 519 19.45 -33.51 28.62
CA ASN A 519 20.39 -33.48 27.48
C ASN A 519 20.11 -32.37 26.45
N ASN A 520 19.69 -31.20 26.90
CA ASN A 520 19.45 -30.05 26.02
C ASN A 520 20.66 -29.11 26.02
N THR A 521 20.83 -28.39 24.91
CA THR A 521 21.79 -27.29 24.80
C THR A 521 21.03 -25.97 24.81
N PHE A 522 21.42 -25.06 25.69
CA PHE A 522 20.90 -23.70 25.74
C PHE A 522 22.08 -22.73 25.71
N LYS A 523 22.09 -21.82 24.74
CA LYS A 523 23.08 -20.75 24.64
C LYS A 523 22.39 -19.40 24.49
N ALA A 524 22.83 -18.41 25.26
CA ALA A 524 22.40 -17.03 25.11
C ALA A 524 23.58 -16.07 25.02
N VAL A 525 23.48 -15.05 24.17
CA VAL A 525 24.51 -14.02 23.94
C VAL A 525 23.87 -12.63 24.00
N GLY A 526 24.48 -11.66 24.69
CA GLY A 526 24.05 -10.25 24.63
C GLY A 526 22.61 -10.00 25.12
N SER A 527 22.04 -10.92 25.90
CA SER A 527 20.60 -11.01 26.18
C SER A 527 20.27 -10.74 27.65
N THR A 528 19.04 -10.29 27.93
CA THR A 528 18.56 -9.97 29.28
C THR A 528 17.47 -10.95 29.74
N PHE A 529 17.68 -11.57 30.90
CA PHE A 529 16.75 -12.53 31.51
C PHE A 529 16.31 -12.02 32.89
N ILE A 530 14.99 -11.86 33.08
CA ILE A 530 14.44 -11.24 34.29
C ILE A 530 13.49 -12.20 35.02
N GLY A 531 13.89 -12.61 36.22
CA GLY A 531 13.06 -13.30 37.19
C GLY A 531 12.41 -12.31 38.15
N LEU A 532 11.08 -12.27 38.16
CA LEU A 532 10.26 -11.39 38.98
C LEU A 532 9.35 -12.23 39.88
N ASN A 533 9.69 -12.32 41.16
CA ASN A 533 8.84 -12.97 42.14
C ASN A 533 7.77 -12.01 42.64
N ASP A 534 6.65 -11.96 41.93
CA ASP A 534 5.45 -11.22 42.31
C ASP A 534 4.35 -12.10 42.91
N LYS A 535 4.72 -13.32 43.32
CA LYS A 535 3.80 -14.28 43.93
C LYS A 535 3.50 -13.89 45.38
N GLY A 536 2.29 -14.24 45.83
CA GLY A 536 1.93 -14.11 47.24
C GLY A 536 2.93 -14.85 48.15
N TYR A 537 3.18 -14.33 49.34
CA TYR A 537 4.10 -14.99 50.27
C TYR A 537 3.62 -16.41 50.61
N ASN A 538 4.55 -17.37 50.58
CA ASN A 538 4.30 -18.74 51.02
C ASN A 538 5.36 -19.17 52.06
N ALA A 539 4.91 -19.49 53.28
CA ALA A 539 5.79 -19.84 54.39
C ALA A 539 6.50 -21.19 54.25
N GLU A 540 5.98 -22.09 53.42
CA GLU A 540 6.60 -23.38 53.10
C GLU A 540 7.61 -23.26 51.94
N GLY A 541 7.75 -22.06 51.36
CA GLY A 541 8.73 -21.78 50.32
C GLY A 541 8.31 -22.18 48.90
N TRP A 542 7.05 -22.59 48.67
CA TRP A 542 6.56 -22.98 47.33
C TRP A 542 6.74 -21.90 46.26
N ASN A 543 6.74 -20.64 46.67
CA ASN A 543 6.89 -19.51 45.77
C ASN A 543 8.33 -19.00 45.70
N ASN A 544 9.30 -19.67 46.32
CA ASN A 544 10.73 -19.40 46.12
C ASN A 544 11.16 -19.96 44.76
N PHE A 545 11.88 -19.16 43.96
CA PHE A 545 12.19 -19.57 42.59
C PHE A 545 13.52 -18.99 42.07
N GLY A 546 13.84 -19.31 40.82
CA GLY A 546 15.03 -18.82 40.13
C GLY A 546 14.69 -18.13 38.81
N THR A 547 15.62 -17.32 38.32
CA THR A 547 15.53 -16.68 37.00
C THR A 547 15.86 -17.68 35.91
N VAL A 548 16.90 -18.48 36.12
CA VAL A 548 17.23 -19.67 35.34
C VAL A 548 17.07 -20.89 36.24
N VAL A 549 16.19 -21.80 35.85
CA VAL A 549 15.78 -22.96 36.65
C VAL A 549 16.06 -24.24 35.91
N LEU A 550 16.88 -25.09 36.52
CA LEU A 550 17.03 -26.49 36.16
C LEU A 550 16.12 -27.26 37.11
N GLU A 551 14.97 -27.71 36.60
CA GLU A 551 13.82 -28.10 37.41
C GLU A 551 13.84 -29.58 37.78
N ALA A 552 13.56 -29.89 39.04
CA ALA A 552 13.05 -31.19 39.46
C ALA A 552 11.52 -31.08 39.58
N ASP A 553 10.75 -32.15 39.33
CA ASP A 553 9.28 -32.08 39.33
C ASP A 553 8.70 -31.78 40.72
N THR A 554 8.68 -30.50 41.08
CA THR A 554 8.16 -29.97 42.35
C THR A 554 6.63 -30.01 42.43
N THR A 555 5.96 -30.07 41.28
CA THR A 555 4.49 -30.00 41.18
C THR A 555 3.84 -31.36 41.32
N SER A 556 4.18 -32.30 40.44
CA SER A 556 3.59 -33.64 40.44
C SER A 556 4.40 -34.63 41.27
N GLN A 557 5.53 -34.19 41.82
CA GLN A 557 6.29 -34.96 42.80
C GLN A 557 6.75 -36.31 42.22
N THR A 558 7.25 -36.30 40.99
CA THR A 558 7.81 -37.48 40.31
C THR A 558 9.34 -37.49 40.34
N ALA A 559 9.94 -38.61 39.90
CA ALA A 559 11.39 -38.73 39.75
C ALA A 559 11.95 -37.98 38.53
N MET A 560 11.15 -37.15 37.86
CA MET A 560 11.58 -36.40 36.69
C MET A 560 12.36 -35.15 37.10
N ALA A 561 13.56 -35.00 36.58
CA ALA A 561 14.38 -33.81 36.79
C ALA A 561 15.26 -33.50 35.58
N ALA A 562 15.65 -32.23 35.48
CA ALA A 562 16.60 -31.77 34.50
C ALA A 562 17.96 -32.42 34.73
N HIS A 563 18.52 -33.04 33.68
CA HIS A 563 19.85 -33.63 33.76
C HIS A 563 20.62 -33.63 32.44
N GLY A 564 21.95 -33.67 32.51
CA GLY A 564 22.81 -33.69 31.33
C GLY A 564 22.73 -32.44 30.45
N ASN A 565 22.07 -31.36 30.92
CA ASN A 565 21.92 -30.15 30.11
C ASN A 565 23.20 -29.32 30.09
N THR A 566 23.48 -28.67 28.97
CA THR A 566 24.54 -27.67 28.84
C THR A 566 23.91 -26.30 28.62
N VAL A 567 24.10 -25.39 29.57
CA VAL A 567 23.52 -24.04 29.56
C VAL A 567 24.66 -23.01 29.60
N THR A 568 24.73 -22.15 28.59
CA THR A 568 25.78 -21.12 28.47
C THR A 568 25.16 -19.74 28.28
N PHE A 569 25.66 -18.76 29.03
CA PHE A 569 25.36 -17.34 28.85
C PHE A 569 26.68 -16.59 28.59
N GLU A 570 26.68 -15.70 27.60
CA GLU A 570 27.83 -14.87 27.21
C GLU A 570 27.37 -13.41 27.10
N ASP A 571 28.01 -12.49 27.82
CA ASP A 571 27.64 -11.05 27.80
C ASP A 571 26.14 -10.80 28.09
N CYS A 572 25.56 -11.58 29.01
CA CYS A 572 24.16 -11.49 29.38
C CYS A 572 23.92 -10.75 30.70
N GLU A 573 22.73 -10.21 30.86
CA GLU A 573 22.22 -9.71 32.14
C GLU A 573 21.18 -10.69 32.72
N ILE A 574 21.42 -11.19 33.93
CA ILE A 574 20.48 -12.07 34.65
C ILE A 574 20.03 -11.38 35.92
N VAL A 575 18.75 -11.02 35.96
CA VAL A 575 18.14 -10.20 37.00
C VAL A 575 17.23 -11.04 37.88
N ALA A 576 17.44 -11.06 39.19
CA ALA A 576 16.61 -11.72 40.17
C ALA A 576 15.99 -10.69 41.14
N LYS A 577 14.67 -10.51 41.09
CA LYS A 577 13.94 -9.50 41.89
C LYS A 577 12.74 -10.10 42.62
N THR A 578 12.56 -9.69 43.87
CA THR A 578 11.39 -10.06 44.69
C THR A 578 10.49 -8.84 44.88
N ILE A 579 9.20 -8.97 44.57
CA ILE A 579 8.21 -7.93 44.79
C ILE A 579 7.40 -8.29 46.04
N GLY A 580 7.82 -7.78 47.20
CA GLY A 580 7.12 -7.97 48.48
C GLY A 580 7.98 -8.67 49.54
N GLN A 581 7.38 -8.96 50.69
CA GLN A 581 8.09 -9.58 51.82
C GLN A 581 7.92 -11.09 51.83
N GLY A 582 9.05 -11.82 51.86
CA GLY A 582 9.09 -13.17 52.41
C GLY A 582 9.58 -14.28 51.46
N ASN A 583 9.23 -14.22 50.17
CA ASN A 583 9.71 -15.15 49.15
C ASN A 583 11.16 -14.82 48.72
N THR A 584 11.80 -15.76 48.03
CA THR A 584 13.15 -15.60 47.49
C THR A 584 13.16 -15.72 45.97
N GLN A 585 14.03 -14.96 45.30
CA GLN A 585 14.30 -15.09 43.86
C GLN A 585 15.80 -15.21 43.64
N THR A 586 16.25 -16.23 42.93
CA THR A 586 17.67 -16.48 42.70
C THR A 586 18.04 -16.23 41.24
N CYS A 587 19.29 -15.90 40.89
CA CYS A 587 19.70 -15.86 39.48
C CYS A 587 19.68 -17.29 38.89
N ILE A 588 20.41 -18.24 39.49
CA ILE A 588 20.48 -19.64 39.03
C ILE A 588 19.99 -20.61 40.12
N ILE A 589 19.13 -21.57 39.77
CA ILE A 589 18.75 -22.64 40.72
C ILE A 589 18.79 -24.02 40.07
N PHE A 590 19.48 -24.95 40.74
CA PHE A 590 19.30 -26.39 40.54
C PHE A 590 18.25 -26.86 41.53
N ASN A 591 17.01 -26.99 41.04
CA ASN A 591 15.88 -27.22 41.89
C ASN A 591 15.82 -28.68 42.37
N TYR A 592 15.11 -28.90 43.47
CA TYR A 592 15.01 -30.19 44.13
C TYR A 592 13.60 -30.48 44.59
N CYS A 593 13.16 -31.72 44.38
CA CYS A 593 11.87 -32.19 44.85
C CYS A 593 12.02 -32.97 46.17
N ASN A 594 11.39 -32.46 47.23
CA ASN A 594 11.46 -33.04 48.57
C ASN A 594 10.49 -34.23 48.72
N LEU A 595 10.83 -35.38 48.12
CA LEU A 595 10.03 -36.60 48.09
C LEU A 595 10.56 -37.73 48.97
N THR A 596 9.77 -38.80 49.07
CA THR A 596 10.17 -40.15 49.53
C THR A 596 11.35 -40.73 48.73
N VAL A 597 11.51 -40.32 47.47
CA VAL A 597 12.72 -40.55 46.66
C VAL A 597 13.26 -39.17 46.24
N PRO A 598 14.16 -38.58 47.03
CA PRO A 598 14.90 -37.37 46.68
C PRO A 598 15.39 -37.38 45.23
N VAL A 599 14.88 -36.48 44.39
CA VAL A 599 15.44 -36.23 43.07
C VAL A 599 15.59 -34.73 42.88
N GLY A 600 16.85 -34.30 42.70
CA GLY A 600 17.19 -32.96 42.26
C GLY A 600 17.62 -32.94 40.81
N ALA A 601 17.66 -31.75 40.22
CA ALA A 601 18.37 -31.56 38.97
C ALA A 601 19.83 -32.04 39.13
N HIS A 602 20.35 -32.81 38.19
CA HIS A 602 21.67 -33.44 38.32
C HIS A 602 22.44 -33.48 37.01
N GLU A 603 23.77 -33.57 37.06
CA GLU A 603 24.60 -33.69 35.85
C GLU A 603 24.43 -32.52 34.86
N ASN A 604 23.99 -31.34 35.32
CA ASN A 604 23.85 -30.17 34.48
C ASN A 604 25.11 -29.31 34.53
N VAL A 605 25.46 -28.70 33.40
CA VAL A 605 26.57 -27.77 33.25
C VAL A 605 26.00 -26.39 32.95
N VAL A 606 26.29 -25.41 33.80
CA VAL A 606 25.90 -24.00 33.62
C VAL A 606 27.15 -23.15 33.60
N LYS A 607 27.34 -22.35 32.54
CA LYS A 607 28.47 -21.43 32.38
C LYS A 607 28.00 -20.03 32.05
N LEU A 608 28.48 -19.05 32.80
CA LEU A 608 28.25 -17.63 32.55
C LEU A 608 29.60 -16.98 32.27
N THR A 609 29.75 -16.33 31.12
CA THR A 609 30.98 -15.63 30.73
C THR A 609 30.65 -14.16 30.48
N ASP A 610 31.40 -13.26 31.12
CA ASP A 610 31.19 -11.80 31.04
C ASP A 610 29.75 -11.37 31.34
N CYS A 611 29.03 -12.12 32.17
CA CYS A 611 27.64 -11.83 32.50
C CYS A 611 27.51 -10.92 33.73
N VAL A 612 26.46 -10.11 33.75
CA VAL A 612 26.03 -9.29 34.90
C VAL A 612 24.93 -10.02 35.65
N LEU A 613 25.13 -10.22 36.96
CA LEU A 613 24.10 -10.75 37.86
C LEU A 613 23.55 -9.61 38.73
N ASP A 614 22.29 -9.23 38.51
CA ASP A 614 21.57 -8.21 39.30
C ASP A 614 20.68 -8.91 40.33
N TYR A 615 21.19 -9.03 41.57
CA TYR A 615 20.46 -9.54 42.72
C TYR A 615 20.68 -8.62 43.94
N ASN A 616 19.67 -8.52 44.81
CA ASN A 616 19.69 -7.76 46.06
C ASN A 616 19.55 -8.67 47.30
N GLU A 617 20.66 -8.96 47.98
CA GLU A 617 20.65 -9.79 49.20
C GLU A 617 19.67 -9.31 50.28
N SER A 618 19.43 -7.99 50.37
CA SER A 618 18.48 -7.43 51.34
C SER A 618 17.01 -7.78 51.04
N GLU A 619 16.72 -8.19 49.81
CA GLU A 619 15.40 -8.66 49.33
C GLU A 619 15.29 -10.20 49.33
N LYS A 620 16.22 -10.88 50.02
CA LYS A 620 16.34 -12.35 50.03
C LYS A 620 16.48 -12.95 48.63
N THR A 621 17.16 -12.24 47.74
CA THR A 621 17.56 -12.79 46.44
C THR A 621 18.99 -13.30 46.51
N TYR A 622 19.29 -14.38 45.80
CA TYR A 622 20.60 -15.03 45.85
C TYR A 622 21.24 -15.09 44.47
N GLU A 623 22.55 -15.19 44.44
CA GLU A 623 23.32 -15.48 43.23
C GLU A 623 22.95 -16.87 42.68
N TYR A 624 23.03 -17.91 43.52
CA TYR A 624 22.66 -19.28 43.13
C TYR A 624 22.16 -20.13 44.31
N ILE A 625 21.43 -21.20 44.00
CA ILE A 625 21.06 -22.28 44.92
C ILE A 625 21.30 -23.63 44.22
N ASP A 626 22.07 -24.53 44.85
CA ASP A 626 22.23 -25.91 44.38
C ASP A 626 21.63 -26.88 45.38
N ASN A 627 20.50 -27.48 45.02
CA ASN A 627 19.88 -28.57 45.77
C ASN A 627 20.01 -29.92 45.02
N GLY A 628 20.82 -29.96 43.96
CA GLY A 628 20.99 -31.11 43.09
C GLY A 628 22.21 -31.98 43.44
N SER A 629 22.62 -32.81 42.48
CA SER A 629 23.84 -33.63 42.59
C SER A 629 24.58 -33.62 41.27
N TYR A 630 25.91 -33.67 41.27
CA TYR A 630 26.68 -33.71 40.01
C TYR A 630 26.49 -32.52 39.07
N ASN A 631 25.99 -31.38 39.57
CA ASN A 631 25.92 -30.16 38.78
C ASN A 631 27.26 -29.43 38.77
N TYR A 632 27.47 -28.64 37.72
CA TYR A 632 28.61 -27.73 37.55
C TYR A 632 28.09 -26.33 37.26
N LEU A 633 28.58 -25.33 38.00
CA LEU A 633 28.28 -23.92 37.80
C LEU A 633 29.57 -23.11 37.79
N GLU A 634 29.84 -22.45 36.68
CA GLU A 634 30.95 -21.50 36.50
C GLU A 634 30.39 -20.11 36.19
N ILE A 635 30.79 -19.11 36.96
CA ILE A 635 30.37 -17.72 36.80
C ILE A 635 31.61 -16.85 36.60
N ASN A 636 31.75 -16.27 35.41
CA ASN A 636 32.84 -15.38 35.00
C ASN A 636 34.23 -15.96 35.33
N GLY A 637 34.42 -17.25 35.04
CA GLY A 637 35.67 -17.99 35.29
C GLY A 637 35.84 -18.52 36.72
N GLU A 638 34.91 -18.25 37.63
CA GLU A 638 34.92 -18.79 38.99
C GLU A 638 33.96 -19.98 39.12
N VAL A 639 34.48 -21.15 39.52
CA VAL A 639 33.66 -22.34 39.79
C VAL A 639 32.94 -22.16 41.13
N LYS A 640 31.61 -22.09 41.10
CA LYS A 640 30.72 -21.92 42.26
C LYS A 640 30.15 -23.24 42.78
N VAL A 641 29.92 -24.17 41.86
CA VAL A 641 29.45 -25.54 42.13
C VAL A 641 30.28 -26.49 41.30
N ASP A 642 30.88 -27.48 41.95
CA ASP A 642 31.53 -28.60 41.30
C ASP A 642 31.24 -29.86 42.10
N ASN A 643 30.07 -30.43 41.81
CA ASN A 643 29.65 -31.67 42.42
C ASN A 643 29.95 -32.86 41.50
N THR A 644 30.78 -32.71 40.46
CA THR A 644 31.10 -33.79 39.52
C THR A 644 31.53 -35.05 40.27
N PRO A 645 31.17 -36.26 39.79
CA PRO A 645 31.62 -37.47 40.46
C PRO A 645 33.14 -37.40 40.47
N LEU A 646 33.73 -37.35 41.67
CA LEU A 646 35.15 -37.62 41.85
C LEU A 646 35.41 -38.87 41.03
N GLU A 647 36.19 -38.76 39.96
CA GLU A 647 36.68 -39.93 39.23
C GLU A 647 37.11 -40.91 40.32
N VAL A 648 36.48 -42.08 40.33
CA VAL A 648 36.97 -43.19 41.14
C VAL A 648 38.41 -43.31 40.71
N GLN A 649 39.35 -42.89 41.56
CA GLN A 649 40.74 -43.22 41.40
C GLN A 649 40.76 -44.74 41.40
N GLU A 650 40.78 -45.33 40.21
CA GLU A 650 41.23 -46.70 40.05
C GLU A 650 42.66 -46.68 40.58
N GLU A 651 42.84 -47.15 41.81
CA GLU A 651 44.19 -47.43 42.29
C GLU A 651 44.86 -48.30 41.23
N PRO A 652 46.07 -47.93 40.78
CA PRO A 652 46.78 -48.73 39.80
C PRO A 652 46.98 -50.12 40.41
N VAL A 653 46.37 -51.12 39.79
CA VAL A 653 46.72 -52.51 40.05
C VAL A 653 48.18 -52.67 39.65
N GLU A 654 49.07 -52.70 40.65
CA GLU A 654 50.48 -53.01 40.44
C GLU A 654 50.64 -54.41 39.81
N PRO A 655 51.67 -54.58 38.96
CA PRO A 655 51.73 -55.59 37.89
C PRO A 655 51.78 -57.06 38.30
#